data_AF-A0A349VK43-F1
#
_entry.id   AF-A0A349VK43-F1
#
_cell.length_a   1.000
_cell.length_b   1.000
_cell.length_c   1.000
_cell.angle_alpha   90.00
_cell.angle_beta   90.00
_cell.angle_gamma   90.00
#
_symmetry.space_group_name_H-M   'P 1'
#
loop_
_entity.id
_entity.type
_entity.pdbx_description
1 polymer ?
#
loop_
_entity_poly.entity_id
_entity_poly.type
_entity_poly.pdbx_seq_one_letter_code
_entity_poly.pdbx_strand_id
1 'polypeptide(L)'
;MKIEFPFRNFPFVGLLSGMFLILSSGSLQADPIRKGPQPIKPAEHGIGQLVKAFSFSDINGEQHTFGSEHAAQLTAFCFTSTSCPLSRKYLPTLAKLSHSAPAHVQYILVNPIQSDKKENMQAAAQQARNAIYVHDADGKLSQYLQAQTTTDVIVVDAHRTVVYHGAIDDQYGFGYARAEPKQHFLKDAIESLLQGQQPSIAATDAPGCDLSYEVVKDTAGMTTYHGEISRILQRNCIECHRKGGIGPFPLDSYEDVVAHAGMIQTVVTNKTMPPWFAEESRSSKTSTTNHQHIWKNDRSLTADDRNDLLAWVQSDHPLGNLADAPKPMTFPTDWQIGKPDRVWKFSEPIPVQATGVMPYQYITIDTQLDESKWVQAIEIQPGSPEVVHHVIITLHIPGQGKRSSAEREEDGLWAGYVPGQSVWKYPKGFARYLPKGSRLIFQMHYTPNGIATTDQTRVGVIYADAPPEHEVRIKGLSNHHIRIPPFAKHHREEASLKLPVDATVLGFLPHMHLRGSACRYEVIDTTGRQEVLLDIPQYDFNWQLLYRYTEPRTFHEGDTITFTAWFDNSAENPANPDPTETVYWGQQTFEEMLLGYVEYFLPGVPPGTPLTNTARSQKQQGNLPARDNKNFQAFFLRFDQDGDHALSKEELPNRLRSRFNQVDSDRNGLLSYEEVQESQAQ
;
A
#
# COMPACT_ATOMS: atom_id res chain seq x y z
N MET A 1 31.69 -55.87 70.85
CA MET A 1 30.59 -55.02 71.33
C MET A 1 30.77 -53.63 70.71
N LYS A 2 29.81 -53.20 69.88
CA LYS A 2 29.50 -51.80 69.50
C LYS A 2 30.49 -50.99 68.64
N ILE A 3 29.87 -50.10 67.84
CA ILE A 3 30.34 -48.84 67.18
C ILE A 3 30.98 -49.08 65.78
N GLU A 4 30.29 -48.78 64.66
CA GLU A 4 30.02 -47.46 63.99
C GLU A 4 31.28 -46.91 63.27
N PHE A 5 31.31 -46.27 62.08
CA PHE A 5 30.38 -45.60 61.13
C PHE A 5 31.23 -45.27 59.84
N PRO A 6 30.81 -44.46 58.84
CA PRO A 6 29.99 -44.75 57.65
C PRO A 6 30.74 -44.63 56.30
N PHE A 7 30.02 -44.96 55.22
CA PHE A 7 30.40 -44.87 53.80
C PHE A 7 30.68 -43.44 53.28
N ARG A 8 31.72 -43.31 52.43
CA ARG A 8 31.70 -42.55 51.15
C ARG A 8 32.96 -42.80 50.30
N ASN A 9 32.79 -43.29 49.06
CA ASN A 9 33.31 -42.73 47.79
C ASN A 9 33.53 -43.77 46.66
N PHE A 10 32.97 -43.40 45.50
CA PHE A 10 33.08 -43.91 44.12
C PHE A 10 34.54 -44.02 43.61
N PRO A 11 34.87 -44.65 42.45
CA PRO A 11 34.07 -44.68 41.21
C PRO A 11 34.09 -45.95 40.33
N PHE A 12 33.16 -46.07 39.38
CA PHE A 12 33.47 -46.65 38.08
C PHE A 12 32.57 -46.11 36.97
N VAL A 13 33.17 -46.07 35.78
CA VAL A 13 32.86 -45.29 34.57
C VAL A 13 31.76 -45.93 33.73
N GLY A 14 30.92 -45.08 33.10
CA GLY A 14 30.03 -45.47 32.00
C GLY A 14 29.72 -44.27 31.11
N LEU A 15 30.32 -44.23 29.92
CA LEU A 15 30.03 -43.26 28.85
C LEU A 15 28.55 -43.38 28.41
N LEU A 16 27.85 -42.26 28.31
CA LEU A 16 26.57 -42.13 27.64
C LEU A 16 26.65 -40.98 26.64
N SER A 17 26.55 -41.34 25.35
CA SER A 17 26.44 -40.41 24.22
C SER A 17 25.19 -39.54 24.38
N GLY A 18 25.39 -38.22 24.40
CA GLY A 18 24.31 -37.24 24.36
C GLY A 18 23.73 -37.13 22.95
N MET A 19 22.44 -37.43 22.82
CA MET A 19 21.64 -37.07 21.65
C MET A 19 20.97 -35.73 21.96
N PHE A 20 21.56 -34.64 21.46
CA PHE A 20 20.95 -33.31 21.48
C PHE A 20 19.76 -33.32 20.50
N LEU A 21 18.54 -33.40 21.02
CA LEU A 21 17.34 -33.06 20.27
C LEU A 21 17.35 -31.55 20.03
N ILE A 22 17.85 -31.13 18.87
CA ILE A 22 17.63 -29.79 18.35
C ILE A 22 16.15 -29.73 17.97
N LEU A 23 15.31 -29.28 18.91
CA LEU A 23 14.00 -28.76 18.58
C LEU A 23 14.24 -27.47 17.79
N SER A 24 14.27 -27.60 16.46
CA SER A 24 14.13 -26.45 15.58
C SER A 24 12.76 -25.84 15.87
N SER A 25 12.75 -24.81 16.71
CA SER A 25 11.70 -23.81 16.73
C SER A 25 11.69 -23.13 15.37
N GLY A 26 11.07 -23.79 14.39
CA GLY A 26 10.65 -23.14 13.16
C GLY A 26 9.66 -22.08 13.59
N SER A 27 10.12 -20.83 13.66
CA SER A 27 9.22 -19.70 13.61
C SER A 27 8.34 -19.92 12.39
N LEU A 28 7.05 -20.12 12.60
CA LEU A 28 6.04 -19.87 11.56
C LEU A 28 6.15 -18.38 11.25
N GLN A 29 7.13 -18.03 10.43
CA GLN A 29 7.27 -16.71 9.85
C GLN A 29 6.07 -16.62 8.91
N ALA A 30 5.12 -15.74 9.22
CA ALA A 30 4.01 -15.49 8.31
C ALA A 30 4.58 -15.13 6.94
N ASP A 31 4.03 -15.72 5.88
CA ASP A 31 4.49 -15.50 4.52
C ASP A 31 4.54 -13.99 4.23
N PRO A 32 5.57 -13.50 3.53
CA PRO A 32 5.71 -12.08 3.25
C PRO A 32 4.53 -11.59 2.39
N ILE A 33 3.97 -10.42 2.74
CA ILE A 33 2.90 -9.76 1.96
C ILE A 33 3.27 -9.63 0.47
N ARG A 34 4.56 -9.39 0.19
CA ARG A 34 5.09 -9.22 -1.15
C ARG A 34 5.72 -10.52 -1.65
N LYS A 35 5.15 -11.09 -2.71
CA LYS A 35 5.62 -12.33 -3.32
C LYS A 35 5.63 -12.23 -4.83
N GLY A 36 6.80 -12.48 -5.43
CA GLY A 36 7.01 -12.55 -6.88
C GLY A 36 7.31 -13.96 -7.36
N PRO A 37 7.38 -14.18 -8.68
CA PRO A 37 7.71 -15.48 -9.27
C PRO A 37 9.02 -16.06 -8.72
N GLN A 38 9.01 -17.32 -8.34
CA GLN A 38 10.16 -18.07 -7.86
C GLN A 38 10.38 -19.31 -8.74
N PRO A 39 11.64 -19.66 -9.08
CA PRO A 39 11.95 -20.94 -9.70
C PRO A 39 11.50 -22.10 -8.83
N ILE A 40 10.95 -23.11 -9.47
CA ILE A 40 10.48 -24.34 -8.84
C ILE A 40 11.03 -25.55 -9.59
N LYS A 41 10.81 -26.74 -9.04
CA LYS A 41 11.31 -27.97 -9.64
C LYS A 41 10.57 -28.23 -10.97
N PRO A 42 11.26 -28.30 -12.13
CA PRO A 42 10.59 -28.46 -13.44
C PRO A 42 9.63 -29.66 -13.53
N ALA A 43 9.99 -30.77 -12.88
CA ALA A 43 9.14 -31.96 -12.89
C ALA A 43 7.79 -31.77 -12.16
N GLU A 44 7.70 -30.86 -11.19
CA GLU A 44 6.46 -30.55 -10.47
C GLU A 44 5.49 -29.74 -11.34
N HIS A 45 5.99 -29.10 -12.40
CA HIS A 45 5.21 -28.32 -13.37
C HIS A 45 5.13 -29.00 -14.75
N GLY A 46 5.34 -30.31 -14.78
CA GLY A 46 5.11 -31.11 -15.98
C GLY A 46 6.09 -30.87 -17.12
N ILE A 47 7.25 -30.27 -16.88
CA ILE A 47 8.28 -30.14 -17.92
C ILE A 47 8.69 -31.53 -18.43
N GLY A 48 8.68 -31.71 -19.75
CA GLY A 48 8.90 -32.98 -20.43
C GLY A 48 7.63 -33.83 -20.62
N GLN A 49 6.47 -33.40 -20.11
CA GLN A 49 5.22 -34.13 -20.33
C GLN A 49 4.68 -33.93 -21.75
N LEU A 50 4.06 -34.97 -22.30
CA LEU A 50 3.37 -34.94 -23.58
C LEU A 50 1.97 -34.34 -23.42
N VAL A 51 1.67 -33.30 -24.18
CA VAL A 51 0.32 -32.77 -24.39
C VAL A 51 -0.29 -33.49 -25.59
N LYS A 52 -1.30 -34.33 -25.37
CA LYS A 52 -2.05 -34.97 -26.47
C LYS A 52 -2.78 -33.91 -27.30
N ALA A 53 -2.99 -34.20 -28.59
CA ALA A 53 -3.78 -33.36 -29.47
C ALA A 53 -5.23 -33.23 -28.94
N PHE A 54 -5.79 -32.03 -29.06
CA PHE A 54 -7.17 -31.71 -28.68
C PHE A 54 -7.72 -30.60 -29.57
N SER A 55 -9.04 -30.48 -29.61
CA SER A 55 -9.74 -29.40 -30.31
C SER A 55 -10.39 -28.46 -29.30
N PHE A 56 -10.47 -27.18 -29.64
CA PHE A 56 -11.07 -26.15 -28.81
C PHE A 56 -11.69 -25.07 -29.69
N SER A 57 -12.64 -24.32 -29.13
CA SER A 57 -13.28 -23.21 -29.83
C SER A 57 -12.74 -21.89 -29.31
N ASP A 58 -12.46 -20.95 -30.21
CA ASP A 58 -12.14 -19.59 -29.78
C ASP A 58 -13.40 -18.80 -29.38
N ILE A 59 -13.21 -17.57 -28.89
CA ILE A 59 -14.28 -16.69 -28.43
C ILE A 59 -15.29 -16.29 -29.54
N ASN A 60 -14.91 -16.45 -30.81
CA ASN A 60 -15.77 -16.21 -31.96
C ASN A 60 -16.47 -17.49 -32.45
N GLY A 61 -16.17 -18.64 -31.85
CA GLY A 61 -16.74 -19.95 -32.20
C GLY A 61 -15.98 -20.68 -33.32
N GLU A 62 -14.82 -20.17 -33.75
CA GLU A 62 -13.97 -20.88 -34.71
C GLU A 62 -13.31 -22.08 -34.04
N GLN A 63 -13.26 -23.22 -34.75
CA GLN A 63 -12.68 -24.46 -34.24
C GLN A 63 -11.20 -24.53 -34.56
N HIS A 64 -10.40 -24.76 -33.54
CA HIS A 64 -8.95 -24.92 -33.62
C HIS A 64 -8.56 -26.33 -33.16
N THR A 65 -7.44 -26.84 -33.65
CA THR A 65 -6.89 -28.15 -33.23
C THR A 65 -5.41 -28.02 -32.94
N PHE A 66 -5.04 -28.25 -31.68
CA PHE A 66 -3.65 -28.34 -31.26
C PHE A 66 -3.06 -29.70 -31.65
N GLY A 67 -1.83 -29.70 -32.18
CA GLY A 67 -1.10 -30.93 -32.54
C GLY A 67 -1.35 -31.47 -33.95
N SER A 68 -1.83 -30.64 -34.88
CA SER A 68 -1.95 -30.95 -36.32
C SER A 68 -0.58 -30.94 -37.04
N GLU A 69 -0.49 -31.56 -38.23
CA GLU A 69 0.78 -31.78 -38.97
C GLU A 69 1.50 -30.49 -39.44
N HIS A 70 0.90 -29.31 -39.24
CA HIS A 70 1.48 -27.98 -39.60
C HIS A 70 1.64 -27.07 -38.36
N ALA A 71 1.77 -27.66 -37.16
CA ALA A 71 1.85 -26.90 -35.91
C ALA A 71 3.03 -25.92 -35.88
N ALA A 72 2.82 -24.78 -35.22
CA ALA A 72 3.90 -23.86 -34.87
C ALA A 72 5.03 -24.61 -34.16
N GLN A 73 6.28 -24.20 -34.37
CA GLN A 73 7.44 -24.79 -33.70
C GLN A 73 7.30 -24.73 -32.18
N LEU A 74 6.69 -23.65 -31.67
CA LEU A 74 6.31 -23.46 -30.28
C LEU A 74 4.87 -22.95 -30.20
N THR A 75 4.11 -23.45 -29.23
CA THR A 75 2.78 -22.94 -28.86
C THR A 75 2.79 -22.52 -27.39
N ALA A 76 2.52 -21.25 -27.11
CA ALA A 76 2.41 -20.72 -25.75
C ALA A 76 0.92 -20.58 -25.38
N PHE A 77 0.47 -21.41 -24.43
CA PHE A 77 -0.82 -21.26 -23.77
C PHE A 77 -0.65 -20.28 -22.61
N CYS A 78 -1.16 -19.07 -22.76
CA CYS A 78 -1.08 -18.01 -21.77
C CYS A 78 -2.43 -17.87 -21.06
N PHE A 79 -2.49 -18.19 -19.77
CA PHE A 79 -3.72 -18.06 -19.01
C PHE A 79 -3.99 -16.59 -18.70
N THR A 80 -5.26 -16.20 -18.79
CA THR A 80 -5.67 -14.81 -18.61
C THR A 80 -7.01 -14.68 -17.90
N SER A 81 -7.34 -13.49 -17.42
CA SER A 81 -8.65 -13.14 -16.90
C SER A 81 -8.85 -11.63 -17.00
N THR A 82 -10.07 -11.23 -17.33
CA THR A 82 -10.53 -9.83 -17.40
C THR A 82 -11.03 -9.31 -16.05
N SER A 83 -11.12 -10.17 -15.03
CA SER A 83 -11.44 -9.80 -13.65
C SER A 83 -10.23 -9.89 -12.70
N CYS A 84 -9.26 -10.76 -12.97
CA CYS A 84 -8.01 -10.83 -12.20
C CYS A 84 -7.16 -9.55 -12.37
N PRO A 85 -6.81 -8.83 -11.28
CA PRO A 85 -5.99 -7.62 -11.36
C PRO A 85 -4.61 -7.84 -11.97
N LEU A 86 -3.93 -8.92 -11.62
CA LEU A 86 -2.59 -9.24 -12.14
C LEU A 86 -2.65 -9.61 -13.61
N SER A 87 -3.65 -10.39 -14.01
CA SER A 87 -3.83 -10.78 -15.41
C SER A 87 -4.13 -9.59 -16.33
N ARG A 88 -4.98 -8.65 -15.88
CA ARG A 88 -5.23 -7.39 -16.61
C ARG A 88 -3.94 -6.57 -16.82
N LYS A 89 -3.08 -6.49 -15.81
CA LYS A 89 -1.78 -5.81 -15.91
C LYS A 89 -0.85 -6.48 -16.93
N TYR A 90 -0.95 -7.80 -17.08
CA TYR A 90 -0.13 -8.59 -17.99
C TYR A 90 -0.65 -8.64 -19.45
N LEU A 91 -1.93 -8.35 -19.68
CA LEU A 91 -2.53 -8.40 -21.02
C LEU A 91 -1.78 -7.53 -22.06
N PRO A 92 -1.37 -6.28 -21.79
CA PRO A 92 -0.55 -5.51 -22.72
C PRO A 92 0.79 -6.18 -23.06
N THR A 93 1.44 -6.82 -22.08
CA THR A 93 2.71 -7.54 -22.28
C THR A 93 2.50 -8.75 -23.19
N LEU A 94 1.48 -9.57 -22.93
CA LEU A 94 1.12 -10.71 -23.78
C LEU A 94 0.73 -10.27 -25.20
N ALA A 95 -0.04 -9.18 -25.32
CA ALA A 95 -0.36 -8.60 -26.62
C ALA A 95 0.91 -8.18 -27.37
N LYS A 96 1.84 -7.47 -26.74
CA LYS A 96 3.11 -7.09 -27.34
C LYS A 96 3.92 -8.31 -27.80
N LEU A 97 4.05 -9.33 -26.93
CA LEU A 97 4.77 -10.56 -27.24
C LEU A 97 4.16 -11.29 -28.44
N SER A 98 2.83 -11.46 -28.46
CA SER A 98 2.10 -12.09 -29.58
C SER A 98 2.22 -11.30 -30.89
N HIS A 99 2.25 -9.97 -30.84
CA HIS A 99 2.45 -9.13 -32.02
C HIS A 99 3.86 -9.26 -32.61
N SER A 100 4.87 -9.38 -31.73
CA SER A 100 6.27 -9.53 -32.14
C SER A 100 6.70 -10.98 -32.36
N ALA A 101 5.80 -11.94 -32.20
CA ALA A 101 6.11 -13.36 -32.28
C ALA A 101 6.60 -13.73 -33.70
N PRO A 102 7.69 -14.52 -33.82
CA PRO A 102 8.06 -15.13 -35.10
C PRO A 102 6.94 -15.99 -35.66
N ALA A 103 6.86 -16.17 -36.98
CA ALA A 103 5.80 -16.93 -37.64
C ALA A 103 5.64 -18.38 -37.16
N HIS A 104 6.67 -18.94 -36.52
CA HIS A 104 6.70 -20.30 -35.98
C HIS A 104 6.42 -20.36 -34.46
N VAL A 105 5.98 -19.27 -33.83
CA VAL A 105 5.53 -19.23 -32.44
C VAL A 105 4.07 -18.79 -32.40
N GLN A 106 3.18 -19.64 -31.87
CA GLN A 106 1.77 -19.33 -31.72
C GLN A 106 1.43 -19.01 -30.26
N TYR A 107 0.63 -17.97 -30.04
CA TYR A 107 0.08 -17.63 -28.73
C TYR A 107 -1.40 -17.96 -28.68
N ILE A 108 -1.82 -18.62 -27.61
CA ILE A 108 -3.22 -18.94 -27.31
C ILE A 108 -3.50 -18.38 -25.91
N LEU A 109 -4.34 -17.37 -25.82
CA LEU A 109 -4.79 -16.80 -24.55
C LEU A 109 -6.03 -17.55 -24.06
N VAL A 110 -5.94 -18.19 -22.89
CA VAL A 110 -7.01 -19.02 -22.32
C VAL A 110 -7.58 -18.32 -21.09
N ASN A 111 -8.86 -17.94 -21.15
CA ASN A 111 -9.57 -17.38 -20.00
C ASN A 111 -10.45 -18.46 -19.34
N PRO A 112 -10.11 -18.95 -18.13
CA PRO A 112 -10.89 -19.97 -17.43
C PRO A 112 -12.02 -19.42 -16.56
N ILE A 113 -12.16 -18.10 -16.41
CA ILE A 113 -13.11 -17.53 -15.46
C ILE A 113 -14.50 -17.49 -16.08
N GLN A 114 -15.40 -18.35 -15.59
CA GLN A 114 -16.76 -18.48 -16.11
C GLN A 114 -17.55 -17.15 -16.01
N SER A 115 -17.35 -16.40 -14.92
CA SER A 115 -18.04 -15.14 -14.63
C SER A 115 -17.52 -13.93 -15.41
N ASP A 116 -16.44 -14.08 -16.17
CA ASP A 116 -15.90 -12.98 -16.98
C ASP A 116 -16.86 -12.59 -18.11
N LYS A 117 -17.03 -11.29 -18.29
CA LYS A 117 -17.97 -10.74 -19.27
C LYS A 117 -17.44 -10.89 -20.69
N LYS A 118 -18.29 -11.39 -21.60
CA LYS A 118 -17.94 -11.59 -23.00
C LYS A 118 -17.40 -10.34 -23.68
N GLU A 119 -17.97 -9.18 -23.39
CA GLU A 119 -17.54 -7.89 -23.97
C GLU A 119 -16.11 -7.54 -23.56
N ASN A 120 -15.75 -7.77 -22.28
CA ASN A 120 -14.40 -7.53 -21.78
C ASN A 120 -13.40 -8.51 -22.42
N MET A 121 -13.79 -9.77 -22.58
CA MET A 121 -12.94 -10.78 -23.22
C MET A 121 -12.74 -10.48 -24.71
N GLN A 122 -13.76 -9.99 -25.41
CA GLN A 122 -13.64 -9.54 -26.81
C GLN A 122 -12.69 -8.34 -26.94
N ALA A 123 -12.75 -7.38 -26.02
CA ALA A 123 -11.79 -6.27 -25.99
C ALA A 123 -10.35 -6.76 -25.75
N ALA A 124 -10.17 -7.74 -24.85
CA ALA A 124 -8.88 -8.36 -24.60
C ALA A 124 -8.34 -9.11 -25.82
N ALA A 125 -9.20 -9.88 -26.51
CA ALA A 125 -8.86 -10.57 -27.75
C ALA A 125 -8.44 -9.58 -28.86
N GLN A 126 -9.13 -8.44 -28.98
CA GLN A 126 -8.78 -7.39 -29.93
C GLN A 126 -7.42 -6.74 -29.61
N GLN A 127 -7.11 -6.56 -28.33
CA GLN A 127 -5.81 -6.04 -27.91
C GLN A 127 -4.67 -7.01 -28.26
N ALA A 128 -4.90 -8.32 -28.12
CA ALA A 128 -3.97 -9.39 -28.48
C ALA A 128 -4.32 -10.08 -29.81
N ARG A 129 -4.69 -9.31 -30.84
CA ARG A 129 -5.26 -9.82 -32.13
C ARG A 129 -4.41 -10.85 -32.90
N ASN A 130 -3.14 -11.00 -32.57
CA ASN A 130 -2.26 -12.01 -33.16
C ASN A 130 -2.26 -13.35 -32.39
N ALA A 131 -2.96 -13.42 -31.26
CA ALA A 131 -3.19 -14.63 -30.49
C ALA A 131 -4.61 -15.16 -30.69
N ILE A 132 -4.78 -16.47 -30.54
CA ILE A 132 -6.11 -17.07 -30.47
C ILE A 132 -6.63 -16.86 -29.04
N TYR A 133 -7.84 -16.33 -28.88
CA TYR A 133 -8.43 -16.10 -27.56
C TYR A 133 -9.55 -17.11 -27.28
N VAL A 134 -9.44 -17.85 -26.18
CA VAL A 134 -10.33 -18.95 -25.79
C VAL A 134 -11.02 -18.62 -24.47
N HIS A 135 -12.33 -18.85 -24.39
CA HIS A 135 -13.05 -18.85 -23.10
C HIS A 135 -13.27 -20.30 -22.67
N ASP A 136 -12.45 -20.77 -21.73
CA ASP A 136 -12.51 -22.10 -21.12
C ASP A 136 -13.50 -22.10 -19.95
N ALA A 137 -14.77 -21.85 -20.25
CA ALA A 137 -15.79 -21.58 -19.23
C ALA A 137 -16.07 -22.76 -18.27
N ASP A 138 -15.68 -23.98 -18.63
CA ASP A 138 -15.79 -25.17 -17.78
C ASP A 138 -14.47 -25.60 -17.14
N GLY A 139 -13.39 -24.84 -17.36
CA GLY A 139 -12.07 -25.04 -16.78
C GLY A 139 -11.33 -26.30 -17.26
N LYS A 140 -11.89 -27.08 -18.19
CA LYS A 140 -11.33 -28.39 -18.57
C LYS A 140 -10.02 -28.28 -19.32
N LEU A 141 -9.88 -27.27 -20.18
CA LEU A 141 -8.63 -27.06 -20.91
C LEU A 141 -7.52 -26.65 -19.95
N SER A 142 -7.84 -25.75 -19.02
CA SER A 142 -6.90 -25.25 -18.00
C SER A 142 -6.47 -26.36 -17.04
N GLN A 143 -7.41 -27.18 -16.59
CA GLN A 143 -7.13 -28.35 -15.76
C GLN A 143 -6.26 -29.38 -16.50
N TYR A 144 -6.57 -29.66 -17.77
CA TYR A 144 -5.81 -30.61 -18.58
C TYR A 144 -4.36 -30.15 -18.78
N LEU A 145 -4.16 -28.85 -18.99
CA LEU A 145 -2.83 -28.24 -19.10
C LEU A 145 -2.15 -28.04 -17.73
N GLN A 146 -2.86 -28.26 -16.61
CA GLN A 146 -2.36 -28.10 -15.24
C GLN A 146 -1.97 -26.65 -14.90
N ALA A 147 -2.65 -25.66 -15.46
CA ALA A 147 -2.37 -24.25 -15.20
C ALA A 147 -2.76 -23.85 -13.78
N GLN A 148 -1.89 -23.22 -13.01
CA GLN A 148 -2.16 -22.96 -11.60
C GLN A 148 -2.78 -21.60 -11.34
N THR A 149 -2.51 -20.60 -12.18
CA THR A 149 -3.05 -19.25 -12.00
C THR A 149 -3.47 -18.58 -13.29
N THR A 150 -4.25 -17.50 -13.21
CA THR A 150 -4.69 -16.68 -14.36
C THR A 150 -3.57 -15.89 -15.04
N THR A 151 -2.31 -16.13 -14.72
CA THR A 151 -1.12 -15.52 -15.36
C THR A 151 -0.07 -16.57 -15.72
N ASP A 152 -0.40 -17.85 -15.54
CA ASP A 152 0.50 -18.94 -15.94
C ASP A 152 0.70 -18.97 -17.45
N VAL A 153 1.85 -19.48 -17.86
CA VAL A 153 2.17 -19.72 -19.26
C VAL A 153 2.80 -21.07 -19.43
N ILE A 154 2.24 -21.85 -20.35
CA ILE A 154 2.71 -23.19 -20.69
C ILE A 154 3.16 -23.18 -22.16
N VAL A 155 4.45 -23.38 -22.39
CA VAL A 155 5.02 -23.48 -23.74
C VAL A 155 5.20 -24.94 -24.11
N VAL A 156 4.69 -25.30 -25.28
CA VAL A 156 4.71 -26.64 -25.82
C VAL A 156 5.43 -26.64 -27.17
N ASP A 157 6.35 -27.58 -27.38
CA ASP A 157 7.11 -27.69 -28.62
C ASP A 157 6.36 -28.44 -29.74
N ALA A 158 6.97 -28.52 -30.93
CA ALA A 158 6.44 -29.23 -32.10
C ALA A 158 6.22 -30.75 -31.86
N HIS A 159 6.88 -31.34 -30.86
CA HIS A 159 6.68 -32.73 -30.45
C HIS A 159 5.57 -32.88 -29.41
N ARG A 160 4.89 -31.76 -29.10
CA ARG A 160 3.87 -31.61 -28.07
C ARG A 160 4.40 -31.83 -26.66
N THR A 161 5.66 -31.49 -26.42
CA THR A 161 6.30 -31.61 -25.11
C THR A 161 6.22 -30.27 -24.38
N VAL A 162 5.82 -30.27 -23.12
CA VAL A 162 5.90 -29.06 -22.27
C VAL A 162 7.37 -28.73 -22.02
N VAL A 163 7.80 -27.54 -22.43
CA VAL A 163 9.18 -27.07 -22.38
C VAL A 163 9.37 -25.84 -21.49
N TYR A 164 8.28 -25.17 -21.12
CA TYR A 164 8.25 -24.12 -20.10
C TYR A 164 6.88 -24.09 -19.41
N HIS A 165 6.84 -23.82 -18.11
CA HIS A 165 5.60 -23.63 -17.34
C HIS A 165 5.84 -22.68 -16.16
N GLY A 166 5.31 -21.46 -16.24
CA GLY A 166 5.42 -20.47 -15.16
C GLY A 166 5.03 -19.05 -15.58
N ALA A 167 5.64 -18.07 -14.92
CA ALA A 167 5.32 -16.65 -15.07
C ALA A 167 5.73 -16.05 -16.42
N ILE A 168 5.08 -14.96 -16.82
CA ILE A 168 5.48 -14.19 -18.00
C ILE A 168 6.85 -13.52 -17.78
N ASP A 169 6.97 -12.80 -16.67
CA ASP A 169 8.14 -12.06 -16.20
C ASP A 169 7.97 -11.78 -14.68
N ASP A 170 8.86 -11.00 -14.07
CA ASP A 170 8.77 -10.60 -12.65
C ASP A 170 8.31 -9.15 -12.41
N GLN A 171 7.68 -8.50 -13.40
CA GLN A 171 7.20 -7.12 -13.32
C GLN A 171 6.09 -6.94 -12.28
N TYR A 172 5.17 -7.89 -12.16
CA TYR A 172 4.05 -7.84 -11.23
C TYR A 172 4.04 -9.06 -10.31
N GLY A 173 3.60 -8.87 -9.07
CA GLY A 173 3.38 -9.96 -8.12
C GLY A 173 2.40 -9.56 -7.03
N PHE A 174 2.23 -10.42 -6.02
CA PHE A 174 1.41 -10.07 -4.87
C PHE A 174 2.08 -8.92 -4.11
N GLY A 175 1.33 -7.83 -3.86
CA GLY A 175 1.81 -6.68 -3.09
C GLY A 175 2.86 -5.79 -3.77
N TYR A 176 3.21 -6.00 -5.04
CA TYR A 176 4.15 -5.13 -5.75
C TYR A 176 3.92 -5.01 -7.27
N ALA A 177 4.44 -3.93 -7.85
CA ALA A 177 4.55 -3.71 -9.29
C ALA A 177 5.84 -2.94 -9.60
N ARG A 178 6.57 -3.35 -10.63
CA ARG A 178 7.82 -2.71 -11.08
C ARG A 178 7.58 -1.88 -12.31
N ALA A 179 8.42 -0.85 -12.50
CA ALA A 179 8.41 -0.06 -13.72
C ALA A 179 8.72 -0.94 -14.94
N GLU A 180 9.73 -1.80 -14.83
CA GLU A 180 10.14 -2.79 -15.83
C GLU A 180 10.48 -4.13 -15.14
N PRO A 181 10.28 -5.27 -15.81
CA PRO A 181 10.76 -6.56 -15.32
C PRO A 181 12.30 -6.60 -15.24
N LYS A 182 12.83 -7.35 -14.26
CA LYS A 182 14.25 -7.70 -14.15
C LYS A 182 14.53 -9.08 -14.75
N GLN A 183 13.52 -9.96 -14.81
CA GLN A 183 13.59 -11.30 -15.42
C GLN A 183 12.47 -11.48 -16.43
N HIS A 184 12.78 -11.97 -17.63
CA HIS A 184 11.82 -12.13 -18.74
C HIS A 184 11.56 -13.60 -19.05
N PHE A 185 11.09 -14.38 -18.07
CA PHE A 185 11.02 -15.84 -18.14
C PHE A 185 10.47 -16.41 -19.45
N LEU A 186 9.27 -15.97 -19.87
CA LEU A 186 8.64 -16.49 -21.08
C LEU A 186 9.44 -16.15 -22.34
N LYS A 187 9.90 -14.89 -22.44
CA LYS A 187 10.67 -14.42 -23.59
C LYS A 187 12.00 -15.18 -23.69
N ASP A 188 12.73 -15.28 -22.58
CA ASP A 188 14.04 -15.93 -22.51
C ASP A 188 13.92 -17.43 -22.79
N ALA A 189 12.84 -18.07 -22.34
CA ALA A 189 12.53 -19.47 -22.63
C ALA A 189 12.27 -19.68 -24.13
N ILE A 190 11.39 -18.86 -24.75
CA ILE A 190 11.11 -18.94 -26.19
C ILE A 190 12.39 -18.69 -27.00
N GLU A 191 13.17 -17.66 -26.70
CA GLU A 191 14.41 -17.35 -27.42
C GLU A 191 15.43 -18.48 -27.35
N SER A 192 15.57 -19.11 -26.18
CA SER A 192 16.45 -20.28 -25.99
C SER A 192 15.97 -21.49 -26.80
N LEU A 193 14.66 -21.77 -26.78
CA LEU A 193 14.06 -22.90 -27.51
C LEU A 193 14.17 -22.74 -29.03
N LEU A 194 14.02 -21.52 -29.55
CA LEU A 194 14.23 -21.23 -30.98
C LEU A 194 15.68 -21.43 -31.42
N GLN A 195 16.64 -21.31 -30.50
CA GLN A 195 18.05 -21.62 -30.73
C GLN A 195 18.38 -23.12 -30.50
N GLY A 196 17.38 -23.96 -30.20
CA GLY A 196 17.57 -25.37 -29.89
C GLY A 196 18.20 -25.63 -28.51
N GLN A 197 18.14 -24.65 -27.61
CA GLN A 197 18.66 -24.75 -26.24
C GLN A 197 17.51 -24.93 -25.23
N GLN A 198 17.81 -25.55 -24.09
CA GLN A 198 16.86 -25.59 -22.98
C GLN A 198 16.86 -24.25 -22.24
N PRO A 199 15.70 -23.77 -21.77
CA PRO A 199 15.63 -22.60 -20.91
C PRO A 199 16.45 -22.80 -19.63
N SER A 200 17.18 -21.77 -19.19
CA SER A 200 17.90 -21.78 -17.92
C SER A 200 16.95 -21.90 -16.71
N ILE A 201 15.74 -21.32 -16.83
CA ILE A 201 14.62 -21.46 -15.91
C ILE A 201 13.44 -22.02 -16.70
N ALA A 202 13.19 -23.31 -16.57
CA ALA A 202 12.10 -24.00 -17.27
C ALA A 202 10.76 -23.96 -16.50
N ALA A 203 10.78 -23.66 -15.20
CA ALA A 203 9.57 -23.59 -14.40
C ALA A 203 9.67 -22.55 -13.27
N THR A 204 8.57 -21.81 -13.05
CA THR A 204 8.38 -20.91 -11.89
C THR A 204 6.95 -21.02 -11.38
N ASP A 205 6.67 -20.55 -10.16
CA ASP A 205 5.30 -20.15 -9.84
C ASP A 205 4.92 -18.88 -10.64
N ALA A 206 3.62 -18.63 -10.81
CA ALA A 206 3.11 -17.48 -11.56
C ALA A 206 2.11 -16.68 -10.71
N PRO A 207 2.29 -15.35 -10.54
CA PRO A 207 1.45 -14.54 -9.67
C PRO A 207 0.12 -14.22 -10.36
N GLY A 208 -0.99 -14.75 -9.87
CA GLY A 208 -2.31 -14.56 -10.48
C GLY A 208 -3.44 -14.99 -9.54
N CYS A 209 -4.69 -14.92 -10.01
CA CYS A 209 -5.78 -15.58 -9.30
C CYS A 209 -5.58 -17.09 -9.41
N ASP A 210 -5.64 -17.79 -8.29
CA ASP A 210 -5.48 -19.23 -8.20
C ASP A 210 -6.59 -19.96 -8.97
N LEU A 211 -6.20 -20.91 -9.82
CA LEU A 211 -7.08 -21.79 -10.58
C LEU A 211 -7.16 -23.12 -9.84
N SER A 212 -7.83 -23.11 -8.69
CA SER A 212 -8.05 -24.32 -7.90
C SER A 212 -8.93 -25.28 -8.70
N TYR A 213 -8.36 -26.39 -9.18
CA TYR A 213 -9.12 -27.52 -9.71
C TYR A 213 -9.54 -28.41 -8.55
N GLU A 214 -10.80 -28.80 -8.50
CA GLU A 214 -11.37 -29.62 -7.42
C GLU A 214 -10.42 -30.75 -6.96
N VAL A 215 -9.79 -30.55 -5.82
CA VAL A 215 -9.27 -31.63 -4.99
C VAL A 215 -10.10 -31.62 -3.73
N VAL A 216 -11.29 -32.22 -3.85
CA VAL A 216 -12.21 -32.39 -2.72
C VAL A 216 -11.55 -33.30 -1.70
N LYS A 217 -11.23 -32.76 -0.53
CA LYS A 217 -11.13 -33.56 0.70
C LYS A 217 -12.40 -33.30 1.50
N ASP A 218 -13.20 -34.34 1.62
CA ASP A 218 -14.39 -34.38 2.47
C ASP A 218 -13.99 -34.13 3.92
N THR A 219 -14.31 -32.94 4.43
CA THR A 219 -14.36 -32.67 5.87
C THR A 219 -15.79 -32.37 6.25
N ALA A 220 -16.46 -33.39 6.77
CA ALA A 220 -17.74 -33.24 7.45
C ALA A 220 -17.63 -32.24 8.61
N GLY A 221 -18.17 -31.04 8.41
CA GLY A 221 -18.31 -29.97 9.40
C GLY A 221 -19.34 -28.96 8.92
N MET A 222 -20.28 -28.61 9.79
CA MET A 222 -21.57 -27.92 9.57
C MET A 222 -21.57 -26.56 8.81
N THR A 223 -20.43 -26.05 8.35
CA THR A 223 -20.31 -24.70 7.77
C THR A 223 -20.92 -24.63 6.38
N THR A 224 -21.88 -23.74 6.16
CA THR A 224 -22.54 -23.56 4.85
C THR A 224 -22.53 -22.11 4.39
N TYR A 225 -22.79 -21.88 3.10
CA TYR A 225 -22.82 -20.52 2.56
C TYR A 225 -23.87 -19.65 3.25
N HIS A 226 -25.11 -20.11 3.31
CA HIS A 226 -26.19 -19.39 3.98
C HIS A 226 -26.10 -19.42 5.51
N GLY A 227 -25.45 -20.43 6.11
CA GLY A 227 -25.23 -20.52 7.56
C GLY A 227 -24.18 -19.55 8.08
N GLU A 228 -22.96 -19.59 7.57
CA GLU A 228 -21.82 -18.89 8.17
C GLU A 228 -21.12 -17.96 7.17
N ILE A 229 -20.82 -18.45 5.97
CA ILE A 229 -19.90 -17.75 5.05
C ILE A 229 -20.46 -16.43 4.55
N SER A 230 -21.74 -16.36 4.19
CA SER A 230 -22.38 -15.11 3.76
C SER A 230 -22.34 -14.03 4.85
N ARG A 231 -22.31 -14.39 6.14
CA ARG A 231 -22.15 -13.43 7.25
C ARG A 231 -20.73 -12.88 7.30
N ILE A 232 -19.74 -13.75 7.18
CA ILE A 232 -18.31 -13.40 7.16
C ILE A 232 -18.05 -12.46 5.98
N LEU A 233 -18.49 -12.83 4.78
CA LEU A 233 -18.32 -12.02 3.57
C LEU A 233 -19.03 -10.67 3.67
N GLN A 234 -20.26 -10.63 4.19
CA GLN A 234 -20.95 -9.35 4.42
C GLN A 234 -20.16 -8.45 5.36
N ARG A 235 -19.74 -8.94 6.51
CA ARG A 235 -19.07 -8.10 7.51
C ARG A 235 -17.68 -7.65 7.07
N ASN A 236 -16.95 -8.48 6.33
CA ASN A 236 -15.50 -8.31 6.14
C ASN A 236 -15.09 -8.00 4.69
N CYS A 237 -15.90 -8.36 3.68
CA CYS A 237 -15.50 -8.31 2.26
C CYS A 237 -16.40 -7.40 1.41
N ILE A 238 -17.72 -7.45 1.60
CA ILE A 238 -18.72 -6.87 0.69
C ILE A 238 -18.74 -5.34 0.70
N GLU A 239 -18.15 -4.66 1.70
CA GLU A 239 -17.94 -3.20 1.63
C GLU A 239 -17.21 -2.81 0.32
N CYS A 240 -16.19 -3.59 -0.03
CA CYS A 240 -15.39 -3.41 -1.24
C CYS A 240 -15.81 -4.36 -2.38
N HIS A 241 -16.04 -5.64 -2.08
CA HIS A 241 -16.36 -6.70 -3.04
C HIS A 241 -17.87 -6.82 -3.28
N ARG A 242 -18.43 -5.80 -3.90
CA ARG A 242 -19.84 -5.75 -4.31
C ARG A 242 -19.94 -5.14 -5.69
N LYS A 243 -21.10 -5.28 -6.32
CA LYS A 243 -21.35 -4.56 -7.58
C LYS A 243 -21.16 -3.04 -7.40
N GLY A 244 -20.29 -2.45 -8.22
CA GLY A 244 -19.93 -1.03 -8.17
C GLY A 244 -19.05 -0.62 -6.98
N GLY A 245 -18.54 -1.59 -6.21
CA GLY A 245 -17.51 -1.37 -5.20
C GLY A 245 -16.10 -1.26 -5.81
N ILE A 246 -15.11 -0.99 -4.96
CA ILE A 246 -13.70 -0.85 -5.34
C ILE A 246 -13.01 -2.20 -5.58
N GLY A 247 -13.59 -3.30 -5.06
CA GLY A 247 -13.07 -4.64 -5.26
C GLY A 247 -13.08 -5.03 -6.75
N PRO A 248 -12.08 -5.80 -7.23
CA PRO A 248 -11.97 -6.14 -8.65
C PRO A 248 -13.11 -7.03 -9.17
N PHE A 249 -13.78 -7.76 -8.28
CA PHE A 249 -14.94 -8.61 -8.54
C PHE A 249 -15.90 -8.60 -7.34
N PRO A 250 -17.21 -8.81 -7.56
CA PRO A 250 -18.18 -8.95 -6.48
C PRO A 250 -17.99 -10.25 -5.70
N LEU A 251 -18.43 -10.26 -4.44
CA LEU A 251 -18.54 -11.46 -3.57
C LEU A 251 -19.90 -11.47 -2.86
N ASP A 252 -20.90 -10.80 -3.43
CA ASP A 252 -22.24 -10.60 -2.85
C ASP A 252 -23.28 -11.64 -3.31
N SER A 253 -22.84 -12.69 -4.03
CA SER A 253 -23.62 -13.88 -4.40
C SER A 253 -22.87 -15.19 -4.12
N TYR A 254 -23.57 -16.32 -4.13
CA TYR A 254 -22.95 -17.64 -3.93
C TYR A 254 -22.03 -17.98 -5.11
N GLU A 255 -22.52 -17.75 -6.33
CA GLU A 255 -21.85 -18.08 -7.57
C GLU A 255 -20.53 -17.30 -7.71
N ASP A 256 -20.55 -16.00 -7.36
CA ASP A 256 -19.34 -15.18 -7.40
C ASP A 256 -18.29 -15.67 -6.38
N VAL A 257 -18.72 -16.14 -5.21
CA VAL A 257 -17.81 -16.62 -4.17
C VAL A 257 -17.18 -17.96 -4.58
N VAL A 258 -17.98 -18.89 -5.11
CA VAL A 258 -17.47 -20.16 -5.64
C VAL A 258 -16.49 -19.94 -6.79
N ALA A 259 -16.82 -19.05 -7.73
CA ALA A 259 -15.97 -18.73 -8.88
C ALA A 259 -14.60 -18.14 -8.49
N HIS A 260 -14.47 -17.61 -7.28
CA HIS A 260 -13.23 -17.00 -6.76
C HIS A 260 -12.68 -17.71 -5.51
N ALA A 261 -13.16 -18.93 -5.19
CA ALA A 261 -12.82 -19.65 -3.97
C ALA A 261 -11.31 -19.87 -3.78
N GLY A 262 -10.59 -20.25 -4.85
CA GLY A 262 -9.13 -20.39 -4.80
C GLY A 262 -8.42 -19.09 -4.44
N MET A 263 -8.81 -17.97 -5.06
CA MET A 263 -8.24 -16.66 -4.73
C MET A 263 -8.56 -16.24 -3.29
N ILE A 264 -9.80 -16.45 -2.82
CA ILE A 264 -10.19 -16.21 -1.42
C ILE A 264 -9.28 -17.01 -0.49
N GLN A 265 -9.09 -18.31 -0.77
CA GLN A 265 -8.21 -19.17 -0.01
C GLN A 265 -6.80 -18.59 0.07
N THR A 266 -6.20 -18.19 -1.06
CA THR A 266 -4.84 -17.63 -1.11
C THR A 266 -4.71 -16.37 -0.25
N VAL A 267 -5.58 -15.36 -0.47
CA VAL A 267 -5.44 -14.05 0.20
C VAL A 267 -5.77 -14.10 1.69
N VAL A 268 -6.72 -14.96 2.08
CA VAL A 268 -7.10 -15.19 3.49
C VAL A 268 -6.02 -16.02 4.20
N THR A 269 -5.41 -16.99 3.49
CA THR A 269 -4.30 -17.76 4.03
C THR A 269 -3.11 -16.85 4.35
N ASN A 270 -2.76 -15.98 3.40
CA ASN A 270 -1.64 -15.05 3.47
C ASN A 270 -1.91 -13.81 4.33
N LYS A 271 -3.12 -13.65 4.87
CA LYS A 271 -3.56 -12.46 5.64
C LYS A 271 -3.39 -11.14 4.87
N THR A 272 -3.43 -11.18 3.55
CA THR A 272 -3.40 -9.97 2.70
C THR A 272 -4.80 -9.38 2.51
N MET A 273 -5.85 -10.21 2.66
CA MET A 273 -7.24 -9.80 2.66
C MET A 273 -8.03 -10.50 3.78
N PRO A 274 -9.07 -9.84 4.33
CA PRO A 274 -9.37 -8.42 4.16
C PRO A 274 -8.21 -7.56 4.71
N PRO A 275 -7.95 -6.38 4.12
CA PRO A 275 -6.72 -5.63 4.40
C PRO A 275 -6.80 -5.02 5.79
N TRP A 276 -6.03 -5.58 6.72
CA TRP A 276 -5.88 -5.13 8.09
C TRP A 276 -4.55 -5.64 8.66
N PHE A 277 -3.61 -4.73 8.88
CA PHE A 277 -2.23 -5.08 9.20
C PHE A 277 -1.81 -4.67 10.61
N ALA A 278 -2.74 -4.16 11.41
CA ALA A 278 -2.49 -3.90 12.82
C ALA A 278 -2.39 -5.22 13.59
N GLU A 279 -1.42 -5.30 14.51
CA GLU A 279 -1.28 -6.44 15.42
C GLU A 279 -2.56 -6.61 16.28
N GLU A 280 -3.02 -7.84 16.43
CA GLU A 280 -4.22 -8.18 17.19
C GLU A 280 -4.13 -7.66 18.64
N SER A 281 -5.15 -6.92 19.09
CA SER A 281 -5.29 -6.58 20.50
C SER A 281 -5.71 -7.81 21.32
N ARG A 282 -5.46 -7.78 22.65
CA ARG A 282 -5.51 -8.86 23.67
C ARG A 282 -6.71 -9.86 23.73
N SER A 283 -7.51 -10.05 22.69
CA SER A 283 -8.41 -11.21 22.61
C SER A 283 -7.66 -12.54 22.40
N SER A 284 -6.42 -12.50 21.90
CA SER A 284 -5.54 -13.67 21.75
C SER A 284 -4.70 -13.93 23.01
N LYS A 285 -4.80 -15.16 23.56
CA LYS A 285 -4.01 -15.63 24.72
C LYS A 285 -2.49 -15.65 24.50
N THR A 286 -2.01 -15.29 23.29
CA THR A 286 -0.59 -15.35 22.92
C THR A 286 0.03 -14.00 22.57
N SER A 287 -0.70 -12.88 22.68
CA SER A 287 -0.13 -11.57 22.34
C SER A 287 0.95 -11.14 23.34
N THR A 288 2.15 -10.86 22.81
CA THR A 288 3.33 -10.37 23.55
C THR A 288 3.42 -8.86 23.61
N THR A 289 2.48 -8.13 22.99
CA THR A 289 2.45 -6.66 22.95
C THR A 289 1.41 -6.12 23.95
N ASN A 290 1.69 -4.97 24.55
CA ASN A 290 0.77 -4.28 25.48
C ASN A 290 -0.39 -3.56 24.76
N HIS A 291 -0.75 -3.97 23.53
CA HIS A 291 -1.76 -3.30 22.72
C HIS A 291 -3.19 -3.73 23.12
N GLN A 292 -3.98 -2.80 23.65
CA GLN A 292 -5.31 -3.06 24.25
C GLN A 292 -6.48 -2.42 23.47
N HIS A 293 -6.31 -2.08 22.20
CA HIS A 293 -7.27 -1.22 21.50
C HIS A 293 -8.24 -1.96 20.58
N ILE A 294 -9.49 -1.50 20.57
CA ILE A 294 -10.53 -1.96 19.64
C ILE A 294 -10.70 -0.86 18.59
N TRP A 295 -10.52 -1.25 17.33
CA TRP A 295 -10.63 -0.33 16.20
C TRP A 295 -12.05 -0.29 15.67
N LYS A 296 -12.56 0.93 15.43
CA LYS A 296 -13.93 1.14 14.94
C LYS A 296 -14.14 0.57 13.54
N ASN A 297 -13.08 0.54 12.75
CA ASN A 297 -13.07 0.13 11.36
C ASN A 297 -12.19 -1.13 11.13
N ASP A 298 -12.03 -1.95 12.17
CA ASP A 298 -11.40 -3.25 12.05
C ASP A 298 -12.23 -4.13 11.10
N ARG A 299 -11.57 -4.64 10.07
CA ARG A 299 -12.17 -5.55 9.09
C ARG A 299 -11.50 -6.92 9.08
N SER A 300 -10.59 -7.19 10.00
CA SER A 300 -9.90 -8.47 10.11
C SER A 300 -10.88 -9.62 10.35
N LEU A 301 -10.48 -10.82 9.92
CA LEU A 301 -11.18 -12.05 10.24
C LEU A 301 -10.74 -12.53 11.62
N THR A 302 -11.69 -12.99 12.44
CA THR A 302 -11.32 -13.75 13.64
C THR A 302 -10.69 -15.09 13.23
N ALA A 303 -9.98 -15.74 14.16
CA ALA A 303 -9.40 -17.06 13.90
C ALA A 303 -10.47 -18.08 13.48
N ASP A 304 -11.63 -18.06 14.12
CA ASP A 304 -12.75 -18.97 13.81
C ASP A 304 -13.36 -18.64 12.44
N ASP A 305 -13.69 -17.37 12.17
CA ASP A 305 -14.24 -16.97 10.86
C ASP A 305 -13.26 -17.31 9.71
N ARG A 306 -11.95 -17.10 9.94
CA ARG A 306 -10.92 -17.46 8.97
C ARG A 306 -10.91 -18.98 8.73
N ASN A 307 -10.97 -19.77 9.79
CA ASN A 307 -10.96 -21.22 9.67
C ASN A 307 -12.21 -21.74 8.97
N ASP A 308 -13.39 -21.20 9.31
CA ASP A 308 -14.66 -21.55 8.67
C ASP A 308 -14.65 -21.20 7.18
N LEU A 309 -14.19 -19.99 6.83
CA LEU A 309 -14.08 -19.57 5.44
C LEU A 309 -13.10 -20.46 4.67
N LEU A 310 -11.92 -20.74 5.23
CA LEU A 310 -10.91 -21.59 4.59
C LEU A 310 -11.38 -23.04 4.43
N ALA A 311 -12.04 -23.60 5.46
CA ALA A 311 -12.59 -24.95 5.40
C ALA A 311 -13.68 -25.04 4.33
N TRP A 312 -14.58 -24.05 4.26
CA TRP A 312 -15.65 -24.03 3.28
C TRP A 312 -15.11 -23.89 1.85
N VAL A 313 -14.16 -22.99 1.57
CA VAL A 313 -13.59 -22.84 0.21
C VAL A 313 -12.80 -24.08 -0.25
N GLN A 314 -12.30 -24.90 0.69
CA GLN A 314 -11.60 -26.16 0.42
C GLN A 314 -12.54 -27.38 0.30
N SER A 315 -13.83 -27.20 0.57
CA SER A 315 -14.86 -28.25 0.52
C SER A 315 -15.64 -28.22 -0.82
N ASP A 316 -16.76 -28.93 -0.88
CA ASP A 316 -17.73 -28.89 -2.00
C ASP A 316 -18.66 -27.66 -1.98
N HIS A 317 -18.25 -26.60 -1.26
CA HIS A 317 -18.94 -25.31 -1.15
C HIS A 317 -20.42 -25.45 -0.74
N PRO A 318 -20.76 -26.19 0.34
CA PRO A 318 -22.16 -26.49 0.66
C PRO A 318 -23.00 -25.21 0.82
N LEU A 319 -24.06 -25.09 0.02
CA LEU A 319 -24.90 -23.89 -0.06
C LEU A 319 -25.68 -23.62 1.25
N GLY A 320 -26.17 -24.68 1.89
CA GLY A 320 -27.03 -24.57 3.08
C GLY A 320 -28.45 -24.07 2.79
N ASN A 321 -29.19 -23.75 3.84
CA ASN A 321 -30.59 -23.32 3.73
C ASN A 321 -30.69 -21.78 3.66
N LEU A 322 -31.33 -21.26 2.61
CA LEU A 322 -31.52 -19.82 2.41
C LEU A 322 -32.23 -19.12 3.59
N ALA A 323 -33.07 -19.81 4.35
CA ALA A 323 -33.72 -19.25 5.54
C ALA A 323 -32.73 -18.86 6.65
N ASP A 324 -31.53 -19.46 6.64
CA ASP A 324 -30.46 -19.16 7.59
C ASP A 324 -29.60 -17.98 7.12
N ALA A 325 -29.77 -17.46 5.90
CA ALA A 325 -28.97 -16.36 5.38
C ALA A 325 -29.14 -15.06 6.19
N PRO A 326 -28.07 -14.25 6.37
CA PRO A 326 -28.21 -12.93 6.97
C PRO A 326 -29.02 -12.02 6.05
N LYS A 327 -29.63 -10.97 6.64
CA LYS A 327 -30.24 -9.92 5.83
C LYS A 327 -29.17 -9.28 4.92
N PRO A 328 -29.42 -9.18 3.60
CA PRO A 328 -28.49 -8.52 2.69
C PRO A 328 -28.19 -7.09 3.11
N MET A 329 -26.91 -6.71 3.07
CA MET A 329 -26.51 -5.31 3.24
C MET A 329 -26.90 -4.50 2.00
N THR A 330 -27.34 -3.26 2.23
CA THR A 330 -27.67 -2.33 1.15
C THR A 330 -26.75 -1.12 1.22
N PHE A 331 -26.21 -0.73 0.07
CA PHE A 331 -25.33 0.44 -0.04
C PHE A 331 -26.04 1.55 -0.82
N PRO A 332 -25.86 2.83 -0.43
CA PRO A 332 -26.31 3.95 -1.23
C PRO A 332 -25.70 3.89 -2.64
N THR A 333 -26.49 4.24 -3.66
CA THR A 333 -26.06 4.16 -5.07
C THR A 333 -25.23 5.36 -5.54
N ASP A 334 -25.35 6.52 -4.88
CA ASP A 334 -24.63 7.75 -5.26
C ASP A 334 -23.59 8.16 -4.21
N TRP A 335 -24.02 8.54 -3.00
CA TRP A 335 -23.13 8.98 -1.91
C TRP A 335 -23.38 8.17 -0.63
N GLN A 336 -22.31 7.61 -0.07
CA GLN A 336 -22.33 6.89 1.21
C GLN A 336 -22.54 7.83 2.41
N ILE A 337 -22.15 9.10 2.29
CA ILE A 337 -22.36 10.08 3.35
C ILE A 337 -23.82 10.55 3.48
N GLY A 338 -24.67 10.26 2.49
CA GLY A 338 -25.97 10.89 2.29
C GLY A 338 -25.89 11.99 1.21
N LYS A 339 -26.98 12.73 0.95
CA LYS A 339 -26.98 13.80 -0.04
C LYS A 339 -25.99 14.91 0.37
N PRO A 340 -24.93 15.20 -0.42
CA PRO A 340 -24.01 16.29 -0.09
C PRO A 340 -24.67 17.66 -0.21
N ASP A 341 -24.27 18.60 0.65
CA ASP A 341 -24.63 20.01 0.56
C ASP A 341 -23.86 20.71 -0.55
N ARG A 342 -22.63 20.24 -0.82
CA ARG A 342 -21.76 20.77 -1.86
C ARG A 342 -20.96 19.64 -2.49
N VAL A 343 -20.82 19.72 -3.81
CA VAL A 343 -20.00 18.81 -4.62
C VAL A 343 -19.03 19.64 -5.46
N TRP A 344 -17.76 19.27 -5.42
CA TRP A 344 -16.72 19.80 -6.30
C TRP A 344 -16.19 18.68 -7.18
N LYS A 345 -16.02 18.95 -8.47
CA LYS A 345 -15.64 17.96 -9.48
C LYS A 345 -14.54 18.53 -10.37
N PHE A 346 -13.64 17.68 -10.85
CA PHE A 346 -12.64 18.08 -11.84
C PHE A 346 -13.33 18.58 -13.11
N SER A 347 -12.92 19.76 -13.59
CA SER A 347 -13.50 20.38 -14.77
C SER A 347 -13.25 19.52 -16.02
N GLU A 348 -12.03 19.00 -16.14
CA GLU A 348 -11.60 18.14 -17.25
C GLU A 348 -11.19 16.75 -16.74
N PRO A 349 -11.44 15.69 -17.52
CA PRO A 349 -10.94 14.36 -17.20
C PRO A 349 -9.42 14.28 -17.37
N ILE A 350 -8.75 13.55 -16.46
CA ILE A 350 -7.31 13.29 -16.52
C ILE A 350 -7.08 12.00 -17.28
N PRO A 351 -6.30 12.00 -18.37
CA PRO A 351 -5.95 10.76 -19.07
C PRO A 351 -4.98 9.92 -18.23
N VAL A 352 -5.28 8.63 -18.11
CA VAL A 352 -4.43 7.64 -17.44
C VAL A 352 -4.00 6.60 -18.47
N GLN A 353 -2.69 6.44 -18.62
CA GLN A 353 -2.12 5.46 -19.54
C GLN A 353 -2.35 4.01 -19.09
N ALA A 354 -2.29 3.06 -20.03
CA ALA A 354 -2.50 1.64 -19.76
C ALA A 354 -1.35 1.00 -18.94
N THR A 355 -0.11 1.43 -19.16
CA THR A 355 1.12 0.81 -18.63
C THR A 355 2.12 1.85 -18.19
N GLY A 356 3.05 1.52 -17.28
CA GLY A 356 4.13 2.42 -16.85
C GLY A 356 3.78 3.23 -15.60
N VAL A 357 4.48 4.35 -15.39
CA VAL A 357 4.34 5.22 -14.20
C VAL A 357 3.71 6.56 -14.58
N MET A 358 2.79 7.05 -13.74
CA MET A 358 2.21 8.38 -13.85
C MET A 358 2.86 9.31 -12.82
N PRO A 359 3.34 10.51 -13.20
CA PRO A 359 3.72 11.50 -12.20
C PRO A 359 2.49 11.98 -11.44
N TYR A 360 2.67 12.39 -10.18
CA TYR A 360 1.63 13.01 -9.38
C TYR A 360 0.94 14.15 -10.13
N GLN A 361 -0.40 14.11 -10.17
CA GLN A 361 -1.21 15.17 -10.77
C GLN A 361 -1.74 16.09 -9.67
N TYR A 362 -1.61 17.40 -9.87
CA TYR A 362 -2.10 18.40 -8.93
C TYR A 362 -3.28 19.16 -9.55
N ILE A 363 -4.46 19.01 -8.97
CA ILE A 363 -5.67 19.71 -9.42
C ILE A 363 -6.13 20.67 -8.34
N THR A 364 -6.37 21.93 -8.71
CA THR A 364 -6.88 22.94 -7.79
C THR A 364 -8.32 23.27 -8.13
N ILE A 365 -9.23 23.17 -7.15
CA ILE A 365 -10.62 23.57 -7.29
C ILE A 365 -10.92 24.74 -6.36
N ASP A 366 -11.51 25.81 -6.88
CA ASP A 366 -12.02 26.91 -6.08
C ASP A 366 -13.33 26.50 -5.40
N THR A 367 -13.40 26.63 -4.07
CA THR A 367 -14.62 26.25 -3.34
C THR A 367 -15.78 27.22 -3.59
N GLN A 368 -15.47 28.47 -3.92
CA GLN A 368 -16.38 29.61 -4.01
C GLN A 368 -17.25 29.76 -2.75
N LEU A 369 -16.65 29.53 -1.57
CA LEU A 369 -17.34 29.68 -0.30
C LEU A 369 -17.38 31.14 0.13
N ASP A 370 -18.59 31.66 0.32
CA ASP A 370 -18.84 33.02 0.82
C ASP A 370 -18.64 33.16 2.34
N GLU A 371 -18.64 32.03 3.06
CA GLU A 371 -18.38 31.93 4.50
C GLU A 371 -17.67 30.62 4.83
N SER A 372 -16.98 30.58 5.97
CA SER A 372 -16.37 29.35 6.46
C SER A 372 -17.43 28.34 6.86
N LYS A 373 -17.15 27.05 6.64
CA LYS A 373 -18.06 25.94 6.96
C LYS A 373 -17.42 24.93 7.88
N TRP A 374 -18.26 24.31 8.70
CA TRP A 374 -17.93 23.12 9.47
C TRP A 374 -18.39 21.89 8.70
N VAL A 375 -17.46 20.99 8.37
CA VAL A 375 -17.72 19.82 7.53
C VAL A 375 -17.76 18.58 8.40
N GLN A 376 -18.93 17.96 8.50
CA GLN A 376 -19.17 16.77 9.32
C GLN A 376 -18.93 15.47 8.54
N ALA A 377 -19.14 15.47 7.23
CA ALA A 377 -18.82 14.33 6.39
C ALA A 377 -18.18 14.76 5.06
N ILE A 378 -17.22 13.96 4.60
CA ILE A 378 -16.52 14.11 3.33
C ILE A 378 -16.51 12.75 2.64
N GLU A 379 -16.79 12.72 1.34
CA GLU A 379 -16.62 11.54 0.51
C GLU A 379 -15.91 11.92 -0.78
N ILE A 380 -14.85 11.18 -1.11
CA ILE A 380 -14.09 11.36 -2.35
C ILE A 380 -14.41 10.18 -3.26
N GLN A 381 -14.80 10.48 -4.49
CA GLN A 381 -15.18 9.49 -5.49
C GLN A 381 -14.34 9.69 -6.76
N PRO A 382 -13.36 8.83 -6.99
CA PRO A 382 -12.72 8.69 -8.29
C PRO A 382 -13.73 8.45 -9.41
N GLY A 383 -13.47 9.01 -10.59
CA GLY A 383 -14.19 8.65 -11.81
C GLY A 383 -13.77 7.28 -12.33
N SER A 384 -12.49 6.94 -12.17
CA SER A 384 -11.92 5.62 -12.45
C SER A 384 -11.24 5.05 -11.20
N PRO A 385 -12.02 4.50 -10.24
CA PRO A 385 -11.49 3.93 -9.00
C PRO A 385 -10.43 2.83 -9.21
N GLU A 386 -10.48 2.13 -10.34
CA GLU A 386 -9.57 1.06 -10.73
C GLU A 386 -8.13 1.51 -11.06
N VAL A 387 -7.87 2.82 -11.20
CA VAL A 387 -6.52 3.38 -11.41
C VAL A 387 -6.12 4.44 -10.39
N VAL A 388 -7.03 4.95 -9.55
CA VAL A 388 -6.68 5.90 -8.48
C VAL A 388 -6.17 5.13 -7.26
N HIS A 389 -4.88 5.28 -6.97
CA HIS A 389 -4.24 4.63 -5.83
C HIS A 389 -4.43 5.43 -4.53
N HIS A 390 -4.28 6.75 -4.56
CA HIS A 390 -4.69 7.60 -3.45
C HIS A 390 -4.96 9.04 -3.91
N VAL A 391 -5.71 9.77 -3.08
CA VAL A 391 -5.93 11.21 -3.20
C VAL A 391 -5.59 11.85 -1.88
N ILE A 392 -4.80 12.92 -1.92
CA ILE A 392 -4.58 13.80 -0.77
C ILE A 392 -5.20 15.15 -1.09
N ILE A 393 -6.13 15.62 -0.25
CA ILE A 393 -6.71 16.95 -0.37
C ILE A 393 -6.10 17.84 0.70
N THR A 394 -5.43 18.90 0.25
CA THR A 394 -4.97 19.99 1.12
C THR A 394 -5.72 21.28 0.83
N LEU A 395 -5.66 22.23 1.77
CA LEU A 395 -6.32 23.53 1.62
C LEU A 395 -5.32 24.63 1.32
N HIS A 396 -5.58 25.40 0.26
CA HIS A 396 -5.01 26.73 0.10
C HIS A 396 -5.97 27.77 0.67
N ILE A 397 -5.57 28.41 1.78
CA ILE A 397 -6.39 29.39 2.50
C ILE A 397 -5.98 30.82 2.08
N PRO A 398 -6.91 31.67 1.61
CA PRO A 398 -6.59 33.06 1.28
C PRO A 398 -5.94 33.81 2.44
N GLY A 399 -4.94 34.63 2.13
CA GLY A 399 -4.21 35.42 3.13
C GLY A 399 -3.16 34.63 3.93
N GLN A 400 -3.11 33.30 3.83
CA GLN A 400 -1.96 32.54 4.29
C GLN A 400 -0.85 32.57 3.23
N GLY A 401 0.40 32.79 3.66
CA GLY A 401 1.57 32.71 2.78
C GLY A 401 1.72 31.32 2.17
N LYS A 402 2.58 31.19 1.15
CA LYS A 402 2.91 29.87 0.59
C LYS A 402 3.54 29.01 1.70
N ARG A 403 2.85 27.94 2.08
CA ARG A 403 3.43 26.88 2.91
C ARG A 403 4.57 26.21 2.15
N SER A 404 5.64 25.86 2.87
CA SER A 404 6.67 24.95 2.39
C SER A 404 6.07 23.58 2.05
N SER A 405 6.82 22.74 1.33
CA SER A 405 6.35 21.37 1.06
C SER A 405 6.15 20.59 2.35
N ALA A 406 7.10 20.65 3.28
CA ALA A 406 7.02 19.99 4.59
C ALA A 406 5.77 20.41 5.39
N GLU A 407 5.45 21.71 5.45
CA GLU A 407 4.25 22.19 6.14
C GLU A 407 2.94 21.72 5.48
N ARG A 408 2.93 21.48 4.16
CA ARG A 408 1.77 20.88 3.49
C ARG A 408 1.65 19.39 3.81
N GLU A 409 2.75 18.67 3.88
CA GLU A 409 2.72 17.24 4.22
C GLU A 409 2.33 17.03 5.69
N GLU A 410 2.87 17.83 6.62
CA GLU A 410 2.59 17.70 8.06
C GLU A 410 1.22 18.26 8.47
N ASP A 411 0.83 19.43 7.97
CA ASP A 411 -0.35 20.17 8.45
C ASP A 411 -1.40 20.40 7.36
N GLY A 412 -1.19 19.85 6.17
CA GLY A 412 -2.05 20.10 5.01
C GLY A 412 -3.15 19.08 4.80
N LEU A 413 -3.06 17.86 5.33
CA LEU A 413 -4.07 16.82 5.10
C LEU A 413 -5.42 17.25 5.68
N TRP A 414 -6.37 17.51 4.77
CA TRP A 414 -7.74 17.88 5.12
C TRP A 414 -8.70 16.70 4.91
N ALA A 415 -8.53 15.96 3.82
CA ALA A 415 -9.21 14.70 3.55
C ALA A 415 -8.34 13.84 2.61
N GLY A 416 -8.59 12.54 2.57
CA GLY A 416 -7.87 11.64 1.68
C GLY A 416 -8.71 10.47 1.19
N TYR A 417 -8.26 9.85 0.10
CA TYR A 417 -8.84 8.62 -0.43
C TYR A 417 -7.73 7.59 -0.54
N VAL A 418 -8.03 6.38 -0.11
CA VAL A 418 -7.27 5.16 -0.44
C VAL A 418 -8.29 4.06 -0.76
N PRO A 419 -7.94 3.03 -1.54
CA PRO A 419 -8.79 1.85 -1.72
C PRO A 419 -9.28 1.32 -0.37
N GLY A 420 -10.61 1.15 -0.24
CA GLY A 420 -11.24 0.73 1.01
C GLY A 420 -11.50 1.84 2.04
N GLN A 421 -11.17 3.10 1.73
CA GLN A 421 -11.51 4.24 2.58
C GLN A 421 -11.70 5.52 1.74
N SER A 422 -12.96 5.79 1.38
CA SER A 422 -13.37 7.00 0.67
C SER A 422 -14.15 8.00 1.53
N VAL A 423 -14.59 7.59 2.72
CA VAL A 423 -15.52 8.34 3.59
C VAL A 423 -14.84 8.79 4.88
N TRP A 424 -14.93 10.09 5.15
CA TRP A 424 -14.56 10.71 6.42
C TRP A 424 -15.83 11.25 7.06
N LYS A 425 -16.44 10.47 7.96
CA LYS A 425 -17.71 10.84 8.61
C LYS A 425 -17.52 10.92 10.12
N TYR A 426 -17.85 12.09 10.67
CA TYR A 426 -17.71 12.38 12.08
C TYR A 426 -19.06 12.29 12.82
N PRO A 427 -19.06 11.86 14.11
CA PRO A 427 -20.27 11.89 14.92
C PRO A 427 -20.76 13.34 15.11
N LYS A 428 -22.03 13.49 15.50
CA LYS A 428 -22.58 14.80 15.83
C LYS A 428 -21.71 15.49 16.89
N GLY A 429 -21.47 16.79 16.71
CA GLY A 429 -20.58 17.57 17.58
C GLY A 429 -19.12 17.60 17.11
N PHE A 430 -18.75 16.83 16.08
CA PHE A 430 -17.39 16.82 15.53
C PHE A 430 -17.40 17.26 14.07
N ALA A 431 -16.47 18.15 13.70
CA ALA A 431 -16.33 18.56 12.30
C ALA A 431 -14.92 19.05 11.96
N ARG A 432 -14.58 18.97 10.67
CA ARG A 432 -13.41 19.62 10.07
C ARG A 432 -13.73 21.07 9.73
N TYR A 433 -12.77 21.98 9.91
CA TYR A 433 -12.93 23.36 9.46
C TYR A 433 -12.62 23.51 7.96
N LEU A 434 -13.46 24.24 7.23
CA LEU A 434 -13.24 24.65 5.84
C LEU A 434 -13.37 26.19 5.72
N PRO A 435 -12.25 26.93 5.66
CA PRO A 435 -12.29 28.38 5.64
C PRO A 435 -12.94 28.97 4.38
N LYS A 436 -13.55 30.14 4.54
CA LYS A 436 -14.03 31.00 3.44
C LYS A 436 -12.98 31.18 2.33
N GLY A 437 -13.41 31.10 1.07
CA GLY A 437 -12.56 31.33 -0.10
C GLY A 437 -11.40 30.34 -0.28
N SER A 438 -11.38 29.24 0.48
CA SER A 438 -10.34 28.21 0.33
C SER A 438 -10.39 27.56 -1.05
N ARG A 439 -9.23 27.10 -1.52
CA ARG A 439 -9.13 26.23 -2.70
C ARG A 439 -8.69 24.84 -2.25
N LEU A 440 -9.32 23.81 -2.81
CA LEU A 440 -8.95 22.42 -2.60
C LEU A 440 -7.82 22.08 -3.56
N ILE A 441 -6.69 21.61 -3.04
CA ILE A 441 -5.58 21.09 -3.85
C ILE A 441 -5.59 19.57 -3.70
N PHE A 442 -5.91 18.89 -4.80
CA PHE A 442 -5.87 17.45 -4.94
C PHE A 442 -4.49 17.06 -5.44
N GLN A 443 -3.80 16.22 -4.68
CA GLN A 443 -2.63 15.48 -5.12
C GLN A 443 -3.08 14.05 -5.44
N MET A 444 -3.06 13.71 -6.74
CA MET A 444 -3.55 12.45 -7.27
C MET A 444 -2.38 11.52 -7.58
N HIS A 445 -2.45 10.28 -7.08
CA HIS A 445 -1.54 9.20 -7.46
C HIS A 445 -2.31 8.13 -8.23
N TYR A 446 -1.88 7.89 -9.47
CA TYR A 446 -2.48 6.91 -10.37
C TYR A 446 -1.56 5.69 -10.54
N THR A 447 -2.15 4.50 -10.55
CA THR A 447 -1.47 3.24 -10.88
C THR A 447 -2.13 2.63 -12.12
N PRO A 448 -1.47 2.68 -13.29
CA PRO A 448 -1.93 2.00 -14.50
C PRO A 448 -2.24 0.51 -14.27
N ASN A 449 -3.30 0.01 -14.90
CA ASN A 449 -3.83 -1.34 -14.64
C ASN A 449 -3.96 -2.22 -15.90
N GLY A 450 -3.33 -1.81 -17.01
CA GLY A 450 -3.39 -2.49 -18.30
C GLY A 450 -4.39 -1.90 -19.30
N ILE A 451 -5.28 -1.00 -18.86
CA ILE A 451 -6.30 -0.36 -19.70
C ILE A 451 -6.14 1.16 -19.61
N ALA A 452 -6.02 1.84 -20.76
CA ALA A 452 -6.02 3.29 -20.78
C ALA A 452 -7.43 3.80 -20.48
N THR A 453 -7.55 4.75 -19.55
CA THR A 453 -8.83 5.29 -19.10
C THR A 453 -8.71 6.79 -18.83
N THR A 454 -9.78 7.41 -18.34
CA THR A 454 -9.76 8.77 -17.83
C THR A 454 -10.38 8.84 -16.45
N ASP A 455 -9.85 9.70 -15.59
CA ASP A 455 -10.40 9.93 -14.26
C ASP A 455 -10.98 11.34 -14.15
N GLN A 456 -12.17 11.44 -13.57
CA GLN A 456 -12.81 12.73 -13.29
C GLN A 456 -13.35 12.75 -11.86
N THR A 457 -12.41 12.68 -10.91
CA THR A 457 -12.68 12.65 -9.48
C THR A 457 -13.60 13.81 -9.02
N ARG A 458 -14.48 13.49 -8.07
CA ARG A 458 -15.35 14.43 -7.36
C ARG A 458 -15.26 14.25 -5.85
N VAL A 459 -15.55 15.30 -5.09
CA VAL A 459 -15.67 15.29 -3.64
C VAL A 459 -17.01 15.89 -3.22
N GLY A 460 -17.71 15.20 -2.33
CA GLY A 460 -18.96 15.65 -1.71
C GLY A 460 -18.74 15.94 -0.23
N VAL A 461 -19.40 16.97 0.29
CA VAL A 461 -19.36 17.31 1.71
C VAL A 461 -20.76 17.52 2.28
N ILE A 462 -20.92 17.15 3.55
CA ILE A 462 -22.08 17.51 4.38
C ILE A 462 -21.61 18.45 5.49
N TYR A 463 -22.26 19.60 5.60
CA TYR A 463 -21.98 20.58 6.64
C TYR A 463 -22.64 20.17 7.96
N ALA A 464 -22.03 20.60 9.07
CA ALA A 464 -22.66 20.46 10.38
C ALA A 464 -23.83 21.45 10.52
N ASP A 465 -24.95 21.00 11.06
CA ASP A 465 -26.16 21.83 11.28
C ASP A 465 -25.94 22.97 12.29
N ALA A 466 -24.91 22.85 13.13
CA ALA A 466 -24.51 23.82 14.14
C ALA A 466 -22.98 23.84 14.25
N PRO A 467 -22.39 24.88 14.85
CA PRO A 467 -20.98 24.85 15.25
C PRO A 467 -20.68 23.57 16.05
N PRO A 468 -19.59 22.85 15.74
CA PRO A 468 -19.25 21.62 16.44
C PRO A 468 -18.86 21.93 17.89
N GLU A 469 -18.86 20.90 18.72
CA GLU A 469 -18.24 20.92 20.06
C GLU A 469 -16.72 20.72 19.94
N HIS A 470 -16.29 19.94 18.95
CA HIS A 470 -14.90 19.57 18.73
C HIS A 470 -14.49 19.75 17.27
N GLU A 471 -13.46 20.57 17.04
CA GLU A 471 -12.79 20.64 15.74
C GLU A 471 -11.82 19.47 15.60
N VAL A 472 -12.04 18.65 14.56
CA VAL A 472 -11.12 17.58 14.19
C VAL A 472 -9.97 18.15 13.37
N ARG A 473 -8.74 17.75 13.74
CA ARG A 473 -7.48 18.17 13.14
C ARG A 473 -6.61 16.96 12.85
N ILE A 474 -5.63 17.14 11.99
CA ILE A 474 -4.63 16.12 11.66
C ILE A 474 -3.25 16.77 11.79
N LYS A 475 -2.31 16.05 12.41
CA LYS A 475 -0.89 16.41 12.44
C LYS A 475 -0.05 15.24 11.94
N GLY A 476 0.82 15.49 10.97
CA GLY A 476 1.84 14.55 10.52
C GLY A 476 3.08 14.63 11.40
N LEU A 477 3.57 13.47 11.84
CA LEU A 477 4.90 13.29 12.41
C LEU A 477 5.81 12.86 11.26
N SER A 478 6.74 13.74 10.86
CA SER A 478 7.59 13.50 9.70
C SER A 478 9.08 13.60 10.02
N ASN A 479 9.88 12.88 9.22
CA ASN A 479 11.33 13.04 9.21
C ASN A 479 11.79 13.18 7.76
N HIS A 480 12.14 14.41 7.37
CA HIS A 480 12.61 14.72 6.01
C HIS A 480 14.12 14.46 5.81
N HIS A 481 14.82 13.97 6.84
CA HIS A 481 16.26 13.71 6.82
C HIS A 481 16.59 12.22 6.82
N ILE A 482 15.60 11.34 6.59
CA ILE A 482 15.83 9.90 6.51
C ILE A 482 16.91 9.57 5.48
N ARG A 483 17.73 8.58 5.81
CA ARG A 483 18.81 8.10 4.94
C ARG A 483 18.92 6.59 5.06
N ILE A 484 18.26 5.88 4.16
CA ILE A 484 18.16 4.42 4.18
C ILE A 484 19.36 3.85 3.40
N PRO A 485 20.28 3.12 4.05
CA PRO A 485 21.47 2.61 3.39
C PRO A 485 21.16 1.57 2.31
N PRO A 486 22.04 1.39 1.31
CA PRO A 486 21.98 0.27 0.38
C PRO A 486 21.88 -1.07 1.11
N PHE A 487 21.11 -2.00 0.55
CA PHE A 487 20.93 -3.38 1.02
C PHE A 487 20.39 -3.56 2.44
N ALA A 488 19.94 -2.50 3.11
CA ALA A 488 19.43 -2.59 4.47
C ALA A 488 18.08 -3.32 4.51
N LYS A 489 17.97 -4.42 5.26
CA LYS A 489 16.76 -5.28 5.31
C LYS A 489 15.65 -4.75 6.24
N HIS A 490 16.01 -3.93 7.23
CA HIS A 490 15.09 -3.49 8.28
C HIS A 490 15.62 -2.20 8.94
N HIS A 491 15.85 -1.17 8.13
CA HIS A 491 16.40 0.11 8.57
C HIS A 491 15.34 0.92 9.34
N ARG A 492 15.66 1.33 10.56
CA ARG A 492 14.76 2.05 11.45
C ARG A 492 14.96 3.57 11.33
N GLU A 493 13.86 4.29 11.20
CA GLU A 493 13.80 5.76 11.28
C GLU A 493 12.62 6.16 12.16
N GLU A 494 12.62 7.39 12.69
CA GLU A 494 11.53 7.87 13.54
C GLU A 494 11.25 9.37 13.35
N ALA A 495 10.06 9.77 13.78
CA ALA A 495 9.66 11.14 14.02
C ALA A 495 8.85 11.22 15.31
N SER A 496 9.03 12.28 16.09
CA SER A 496 8.35 12.44 17.38
C SER A 496 7.78 13.84 17.55
N LEU A 497 6.67 13.92 18.28
CA LEU A 497 6.04 15.15 18.70
C LEU A 497 5.84 15.12 20.22
N LYS A 498 6.51 16.05 20.92
CA LYS A 498 6.17 16.36 22.30
C LYS A 498 4.92 17.23 22.32
N LEU A 499 3.87 16.76 22.99
CA LEU A 499 2.57 17.42 23.03
C LEU A 499 2.68 18.79 23.72
N PRO A 500 2.34 19.89 23.03
CA PRO A 500 2.41 21.23 23.61
C PRO A 500 1.19 21.58 24.46
N VAL A 501 0.12 20.78 24.36
CA VAL A 501 -1.14 20.88 25.09
C VAL A 501 -1.76 19.48 25.14
N ASP A 502 -2.71 19.27 26.04
CA ASP A 502 -3.55 18.09 26.04
C ASP A 502 -4.23 17.90 24.66
N ALA A 503 -4.27 16.66 24.18
CA ALA A 503 -4.87 16.32 22.90
C ALA A 503 -5.61 14.99 23.01
N THR A 504 -6.82 14.93 22.43
CA THR A 504 -7.57 13.68 22.33
C THR A 504 -7.43 13.12 20.93
N VAL A 505 -6.77 11.97 20.83
CA VAL A 505 -6.48 11.27 19.58
C VAL A 505 -7.67 10.40 19.19
N LEU A 506 -8.05 10.52 17.91
CA LEU A 506 -9.14 9.80 17.26
C LEU A 506 -8.64 8.61 16.44
N GLY A 507 -7.44 8.71 15.86
CA GLY A 507 -6.86 7.63 15.07
C GLY A 507 -5.53 7.98 14.42
N PHE A 508 -4.97 7.02 13.70
CA PHE A 508 -3.66 7.10 13.06
C PHE A 508 -3.75 6.73 11.58
N LEU A 509 -2.95 7.40 10.74
CA LEU A 509 -2.84 7.09 9.32
C LEU A 509 -1.34 7.08 8.96
N PRO A 510 -0.68 5.91 9.03
CA PRO A 510 0.73 5.78 8.66
C PRO A 510 0.89 5.88 7.14
N HIS A 511 1.95 6.55 6.71
CA HIS A 511 2.28 6.73 5.30
C HIS A 511 3.80 6.57 5.08
N MET A 512 4.12 5.58 4.24
CA MET A 512 5.44 5.26 3.69
C MET A 512 5.25 4.78 2.25
N HIS A 513 6.30 4.81 1.44
CA HIS A 513 6.37 4.32 0.06
C HIS A 513 6.80 2.85 -0.02
N LEU A 514 7.38 2.45 -1.16
CA LEU A 514 7.64 1.06 -1.54
C LEU A 514 8.58 0.32 -0.59
N ARG A 515 9.42 0.99 0.20
CA ARG A 515 10.35 0.30 1.10
C ARG A 515 9.80 0.18 2.51
N GLY A 516 8.72 0.89 2.85
CA GLY A 516 8.03 0.69 4.12
C GLY A 516 7.67 -0.79 4.31
N SER A 517 8.09 -1.37 5.44
CA SER A 517 7.89 -2.79 5.76
C SER A 517 7.20 -2.99 7.12
N ALA A 518 7.39 -2.08 8.06
CA ALA A 518 6.65 -2.05 9.33
C ALA A 518 6.58 -0.62 9.86
N CYS A 519 5.61 -0.34 10.73
CA CYS A 519 5.58 0.92 11.47
C CYS A 519 4.86 0.78 12.81
N ARG A 520 5.11 1.73 13.71
CA ARG A 520 4.57 1.75 15.05
C ARG A 520 4.36 3.17 15.55
N TYR A 521 3.25 3.39 16.25
CA TYR A 521 3.03 4.57 17.07
C TYR A 521 3.17 4.21 18.54
N GLU A 522 3.88 5.06 19.28
CA GLU A 522 4.14 4.89 20.70
C GLU A 522 3.94 6.22 21.42
N VAL A 523 3.60 6.17 22.70
CA VAL A 523 3.65 7.32 23.59
C VAL A 523 4.63 7.05 24.72
N ILE A 524 5.41 8.07 25.07
CA ILE A 524 6.18 8.13 26.30
C ILE A 524 5.56 9.23 27.14
N ASP A 525 4.95 8.84 28.27
CA ASP A 525 4.32 9.81 29.16
C ASP A 525 5.37 10.60 29.97
N THR A 526 4.93 11.65 30.66
CA THR A 526 5.81 12.50 31.49
C THR A 526 6.53 11.75 32.64
N THR A 527 6.10 10.53 32.98
CA THR A 527 6.77 9.67 33.97
C THR A 527 7.85 8.77 33.36
N GLY A 528 7.96 8.76 32.02
CA GLY A 528 8.87 7.91 31.27
C GLY A 528 8.28 6.54 30.93
N ARG A 529 7.00 6.28 31.22
CA ARG A 529 6.35 5.03 30.85
C ARG A 529 6.00 5.05 29.35
N GLN A 530 6.39 3.97 28.67
CA GLN A 530 6.14 3.78 27.25
C GLN A 530 4.94 2.87 27.02
N GLU A 531 4.10 3.24 26.05
CA GLU A 531 2.94 2.46 25.61
C GLU A 531 2.88 2.43 24.07
N VAL A 532 2.57 1.26 23.51
CA VAL A 532 2.33 1.10 22.08
C VAL A 532 0.88 1.45 21.77
N LEU A 533 0.67 2.43 20.87
CA LEU A 533 -0.64 2.92 20.45
C LEU A 533 -1.16 2.22 19.19
N LEU A 534 -0.27 1.84 18.28
CA LEU A 534 -0.57 1.10 17.06
C LEU A 534 0.71 0.39 16.62
N ASP A 535 0.63 -0.89 16.30
CA ASP A 535 1.75 -1.67 15.75
C ASP A 535 1.32 -2.34 14.44
N ILE A 536 2.10 -2.13 13.38
CA ILE A 536 1.86 -2.68 12.04
C ILE A 536 3.14 -3.41 11.61
N PRO A 537 3.26 -4.71 11.92
CA PRO A 537 4.48 -5.48 11.65
C PRO A 537 4.67 -5.83 10.17
N GLN A 538 3.61 -5.75 9.37
CA GLN A 538 3.65 -6.01 7.93
C GLN A 538 2.94 -4.89 7.18
N TYR A 539 3.61 -3.76 7.01
CA TYR A 539 3.06 -2.62 6.28
C TYR A 539 3.02 -2.91 4.77
N ASP A 540 1.89 -2.61 4.13
CA ASP A 540 1.74 -2.65 2.68
C ASP A 540 1.46 -1.25 2.12
N PHE A 541 2.32 -0.79 1.21
CA PHE A 541 2.16 0.48 0.51
C PHE A 541 0.82 0.60 -0.22
N ASN A 542 0.28 -0.53 -0.71
CA ASN A 542 -0.99 -0.57 -1.41
C ASN A 542 -2.19 -0.31 -0.47
N TRP A 543 -1.98 -0.38 0.85
CA TRP A 543 -3.01 -0.28 1.89
C TRP A 543 -2.62 0.72 2.98
N GLN A 544 -2.77 2.01 2.68
CA GLN A 544 -2.49 3.11 3.62
C GLN A 544 -3.74 3.45 4.45
N LEU A 545 -4.12 2.52 5.34
CA LEU A 545 -5.38 2.55 6.08
C LEU A 545 -5.37 3.56 7.24
N LEU A 546 -6.52 4.18 7.51
CA LEU A 546 -6.77 4.85 8.79
C LEU A 546 -7.13 3.81 9.85
N TYR A 547 -6.54 3.93 11.03
CA TYR A 547 -6.83 3.13 12.21
C TYR A 547 -7.54 4.01 13.23
N ARG A 548 -8.87 3.91 13.30
CA ARG A 548 -9.69 4.79 14.14
C ARG A 548 -10.07 4.10 15.44
N TYR A 549 -9.85 4.77 16.56
CA TYR A 549 -10.27 4.27 17.85
C TYR A 549 -11.80 4.17 17.94
N THR A 550 -12.28 3.11 18.59
CA THR A 550 -13.69 3.04 19.02
C THR A 550 -13.96 4.09 20.09
N GLU A 551 -13.03 4.22 21.04
CA GLU A 551 -13.05 5.20 22.13
C GLU A 551 -11.81 6.10 22.03
N PRO A 552 -11.97 7.39 21.68
CA PRO A 552 -10.86 8.33 21.64
C PRO A 552 -10.07 8.40 22.95
N ARG A 553 -8.76 8.64 22.85
CA ARG A 553 -7.86 8.67 24.02
C ARG A 553 -7.24 10.05 24.19
N THR A 554 -7.28 10.58 25.41
CA THR A 554 -6.61 11.83 25.77
C THR A 554 -5.19 11.56 26.23
N PHE A 555 -4.25 12.34 25.70
CA PHE A 555 -2.86 12.41 26.10
C PHE A 555 -2.57 13.83 26.59
N HIS A 556 -1.59 13.96 27.48
CA HIS A 556 -1.38 15.20 28.23
C HIS A 556 -0.22 16.01 27.67
N GLU A 557 -0.24 17.32 27.95
CA GLU A 557 0.90 18.19 27.71
C GLU A 557 2.19 17.56 28.27
N GLY A 558 3.23 17.54 27.45
CA GLY A 558 4.53 16.97 27.81
C GLY A 558 4.74 15.51 27.44
N ASP A 559 3.67 14.73 27.20
CA ASP A 559 3.79 13.39 26.61
C ASP A 559 4.43 13.48 25.22
N THR A 560 5.16 12.44 24.81
CA THR A 560 5.80 12.38 23.50
C THR A 560 5.20 11.26 22.68
N ILE A 561 4.54 11.59 21.57
CA ILE A 561 4.08 10.59 20.58
C ILE A 561 5.19 10.40 19.56
N THR A 562 5.59 9.15 19.33
CA THR A 562 6.62 8.77 18.35
C THR A 562 6.01 7.88 17.29
N PHE A 563 6.30 8.18 16.02
CA PHE A 563 6.07 7.32 14.89
C PHE A 563 7.42 6.71 14.45
N THR A 564 7.55 5.40 14.60
CA THR A 564 8.70 4.63 14.11
C THR A 564 8.33 3.94 12.81
N ALA A 565 9.21 4.02 11.82
CA ALA A 565 9.09 3.34 10.54
C ALA A 565 10.30 2.42 10.32
N TRP A 566 10.05 1.29 9.67
CA TRP A 566 11.09 0.39 9.20
C TRP A 566 11.03 0.24 7.69
N PHE A 567 12.20 0.26 7.06
CA PHE A 567 12.38 0.19 5.62
C PHE A 567 13.21 -1.01 5.20
N ASP A 568 12.76 -1.71 4.16
CA ASP A 568 13.48 -2.78 3.49
C ASP A 568 14.01 -2.30 2.13
N ASN A 569 15.27 -1.86 2.11
CA ASN A 569 16.06 -1.50 0.93
C ASN A 569 16.95 -2.68 0.45
N SER A 570 16.62 -3.92 0.81
CA SER A 570 17.38 -5.09 0.36
C SER A 570 17.03 -5.51 -1.06
N ALA A 571 17.86 -6.40 -1.62
CA ALA A 571 17.62 -7.00 -2.93
C ALA A 571 16.47 -8.04 -2.90
N GLU A 572 16.13 -8.55 -1.72
CA GLU A 572 15.05 -9.50 -1.51
C GLU A 572 13.66 -8.85 -1.50
N ASN A 573 13.55 -7.54 -1.25
CA ASN A 573 12.29 -6.81 -1.39
C ASN A 573 11.91 -6.71 -2.88
N PRO A 574 10.88 -7.42 -3.36
CA PRO A 574 10.56 -7.45 -4.78
C PRO A 574 10.04 -6.10 -5.31
N ALA A 575 9.55 -5.22 -4.41
CA ALA A 575 9.13 -3.87 -4.75
C ALA A 575 10.30 -2.87 -4.85
N ASN A 576 11.52 -3.25 -4.45
CA ASN A 576 12.66 -2.34 -4.43
C ASN A 576 13.17 -2.09 -5.87
N PRO A 577 13.08 -0.83 -6.37
CA PRO A 577 13.54 -0.52 -7.72
C PRO A 577 15.06 -0.71 -7.84
N ASP A 578 15.83 -0.23 -6.85
CA ASP A 578 17.28 -0.32 -6.80
C ASP A 578 17.77 -0.48 -5.35
N PRO A 579 18.31 -1.65 -4.96
CA PRO A 579 18.83 -1.90 -3.62
C PRO A 579 20.25 -1.36 -3.39
N THR A 580 20.94 -0.92 -4.45
CA THR A 580 22.34 -0.46 -4.39
C THR A 580 22.45 1.02 -4.02
N GLU A 581 21.35 1.75 -4.16
CA GLU A 581 21.28 3.19 -3.90
C GLU A 581 20.94 3.50 -2.44
N THR A 582 21.45 4.64 -1.97
CA THR A 582 20.98 5.23 -0.70
C THR A 582 19.67 5.97 -0.96
N VAL A 583 18.64 5.69 -0.18
CA VAL A 583 17.31 6.28 -0.37
C VAL A 583 17.07 7.40 0.64
N TYR A 584 16.53 8.50 0.14
CA TYR A 584 16.24 9.72 0.90
C TYR A 584 14.75 10.04 0.87
N TRP A 585 14.35 11.03 1.67
CA TRP A 585 12.99 11.56 1.63
C TRP A 585 12.67 12.13 0.24
N GLY A 586 11.49 11.81 -0.29
CA GLY A 586 11.01 12.34 -1.55
C GLY A 586 9.54 12.06 -1.81
N GLN A 587 8.98 12.70 -2.82
CA GLN A 587 7.55 12.57 -3.15
C GLN A 587 7.25 11.40 -4.07
N GLN A 588 8.23 10.92 -4.83
CA GLN A 588 8.01 9.82 -5.75
C GLN A 588 7.96 8.48 -5.02
N THR A 589 7.14 7.56 -5.51
CA THR A 589 6.93 6.23 -4.94
C THR A 589 8.22 5.39 -4.85
N PHE A 590 9.22 5.67 -5.70
CA PHE A 590 10.55 5.04 -5.65
C PHE A 590 11.57 5.77 -4.75
N GLU A 591 11.28 6.99 -4.32
CA GLU A 591 11.90 7.64 -3.16
C GLU A 591 11.23 7.11 -1.89
N GLU A 592 11.35 7.78 -0.74
CA GLU A 592 10.71 7.31 0.49
C GLU A 592 10.11 8.44 1.33
N MET A 593 9.16 8.09 2.20
CA MET A 593 8.60 9.00 3.18
C MET A 593 8.53 8.34 4.55
N LEU A 594 8.73 9.14 5.58
CA LEU A 594 8.33 8.83 6.94
C LEU A 594 7.30 9.87 7.34
N LEU A 595 6.03 9.47 7.35
CA LEU A 595 4.92 10.36 7.70
C LEU A 595 3.85 9.60 8.49
N GLY A 596 3.79 9.84 9.79
CA GLY A 596 2.78 9.27 10.66
C GLY A 596 1.71 10.29 11.01
N TYR A 597 0.55 10.25 10.36
CA TYR A 597 -0.55 11.15 10.72
C TYR A 597 -1.25 10.73 12.00
N VAL A 598 -1.61 11.72 12.81
CA VAL A 598 -2.44 11.61 14.01
C VAL A 598 -3.67 12.49 13.82
N GLU A 599 -4.86 11.88 13.83
CA GLU A 599 -6.15 12.59 13.83
C GLU A 599 -6.53 12.87 15.29
N TYR A 600 -6.84 14.12 15.64
CA TYR A 600 -7.07 14.55 17.02
C TYR A 600 -8.02 15.75 17.13
N PHE A 601 -8.46 16.06 18.34
CA PHE A 601 -9.01 17.36 18.72
C PHE A 601 -8.38 17.83 20.03
N LEU A 602 -8.49 19.13 20.32
CA LEU A 602 -7.98 19.71 21.55
C LEU A 602 -9.11 19.88 22.57
N PRO A 603 -9.11 19.13 23.69
CA PRO A 603 -10.16 19.24 24.69
C PRO A 603 -10.17 20.65 25.29
N GLY A 604 -11.37 21.22 25.46
CA GLY A 604 -11.55 22.55 26.03
C GLY A 604 -11.15 23.73 25.13
N VAL A 605 -10.65 23.48 23.91
CA VAL A 605 -10.32 24.53 22.95
C VAL A 605 -11.53 24.77 22.03
N PRO A 606 -12.06 26.01 21.96
CA PRO A 606 -13.17 26.31 21.07
C PRO A 606 -12.84 26.00 19.59
N PRO A 607 -13.76 25.40 18.83
CA PRO A 607 -13.57 25.18 17.40
C PRO A 607 -13.28 26.47 16.63
N GLY A 608 -12.32 26.41 15.72
CA GLY A 608 -11.90 27.53 14.87
C GLY A 608 -10.73 28.32 15.47
N THR A 609 -10.30 27.98 16.68
CA THR A 609 -9.15 28.63 17.35
C THR A 609 -7.85 28.36 16.57
N PRO A 610 -7.16 29.38 16.03
CA PRO A 610 -5.90 29.16 15.31
C PRO A 610 -4.81 28.55 16.19
N LEU A 611 -4.07 27.58 15.66
CA LEU A 611 -2.92 26.95 16.35
C LEU A 611 -1.67 27.84 16.41
N THR A 612 -1.72 29.03 15.83
CA THR A 612 -0.63 30.00 15.86
C THR A 612 -0.42 30.63 17.24
N ASN A 613 -1.00 30.11 18.32
CA ASN A 613 -0.82 30.61 19.69
C ASN A 613 -0.37 29.55 20.72
N THR A 614 -0.06 28.32 20.31
CA THR A 614 0.50 27.31 21.22
C THR A 614 2.02 27.47 21.32
N ALA A 615 2.49 28.05 22.43
CA ALA A 615 3.85 28.20 22.97
C ALA A 615 5.01 28.67 22.04
N ARG A 616 5.20 28.10 20.85
CA ARG A 616 6.26 28.49 19.91
C ARG A 616 6.03 29.87 19.30
N SER A 617 4.76 30.21 19.06
CA SER A 617 4.37 31.53 18.54
C SER A 617 4.23 32.58 19.64
N GLN A 618 3.91 32.22 20.89
CA GLN A 618 3.98 33.19 21.99
C GLN A 618 5.41 33.66 22.28
N LYS A 619 6.43 32.85 21.97
CA LYS A 619 7.83 33.32 21.92
C LYS A 619 8.13 34.31 20.78
N GLN A 620 7.29 34.37 19.74
CA GLN A 620 7.38 35.34 18.65
C GLN A 620 6.43 36.54 18.80
N GLN A 621 5.34 36.42 19.58
CA GLN A 621 4.33 37.49 19.76
C GLN A 621 4.35 38.16 21.13
N GLY A 622 4.99 37.57 22.15
CA GLY A 622 5.30 38.29 23.38
C GLY A 622 6.51 39.16 23.14
N ASN A 623 6.33 40.49 23.09
CA ASN A 623 7.37 41.53 23.00
C ASN A 623 8.77 40.96 22.85
N LEU A 624 9.28 40.87 21.61
CA LEU A 624 10.71 40.80 21.39
C LEU A 624 11.31 41.92 22.24
N PRO A 625 12.15 41.62 23.26
CA PRO A 625 13.04 42.66 23.75
C PRO A 625 13.78 43.15 22.50
N ALA A 626 13.94 44.47 22.38
CA ALA A 626 14.70 45.09 21.29
C ALA A 626 15.91 44.21 20.95
N ARG A 627 16.03 43.81 19.66
CA ARG A 627 17.04 42.88 19.13
C ARG A 627 18.34 43.01 19.94
N ASP A 628 18.67 41.96 20.67
CA ASP A 628 19.79 41.97 21.62
C ASP A 628 21.10 42.17 20.84
N ASN A 629 21.68 43.38 20.94
CA ASN A 629 22.94 43.81 20.31
C ASN A 629 24.12 42.84 20.61
N LYS A 630 23.98 41.99 21.63
CA LYS A 630 25.01 41.06 22.10
C LYS A 630 25.34 39.92 21.15
N ASN A 631 24.38 39.42 20.36
CA ASN A 631 24.64 38.32 19.41
C ASN A 631 25.33 38.80 18.12
N PHE A 632 25.23 40.09 17.80
CA PHE A 632 25.82 40.67 16.59
C PHE A 632 27.27 41.13 16.83
N GLN A 633 27.55 41.73 17.99
CA GLN A 633 28.91 42.02 18.40
C GLN A 633 29.76 40.74 18.49
N ALA A 634 29.16 39.62 18.93
CA ALA A 634 29.82 38.31 18.92
C ALA A 634 30.06 37.74 17.51
N PHE A 635 29.25 38.11 16.52
CA PHE A 635 29.46 37.74 15.11
C PHE A 635 30.57 38.60 14.49
N PHE A 636 30.55 39.92 14.71
CA PHE A 636 31.55 40.85 14.19
C PHE A 636 32.94 40.54 14.77
N LEU A 637 33.06 40.42 16.09
CA LEU A 637 34.31 40.03 16.79
C LEU A 637 34.82 38.63 16.43
N ARG A 638 33.97 37.77 15.85
CA ARG A 638 34.38 36.42 15.43
C ARG A 638 35.12 36.44 14.10
N PHE A 639 34.86 37.43 13.25
CA PHE A 639 35.48 37.54 11.93
C PHE A 639 36.58 38.61 11.90
N ASP A 640 36.56 39.58 12.81
CA ASP A 640 37.64 40.53 13.07
C ASP A 640 38.79 39.78 13.75
N GLN A 641 39.65 39.15 12.93
CA GLN A 641 40.71 38.25 13.39
C GLN A 641 41.94 39.02 13.84
N ASP A 642 42.19 40.19 13.25
CA ASP A 642 43.29 41.06 13.62
C ASP A 642 42.92 42.09 14.71
N GLY A 643 41.63 42.20 15.04
CA GLY A 643 41.11 42.98 16.17
C GLY A 643 41.10 44.48 15.90
N ASP A 644 41.10 44.90 14.63
CA ASP A 644 41.15 46.29 14.22
C ASP A 644 39.78 46.99 14.25
N HIS A 645 38.73 46.27 14.67
CA HIS A 645 37.35 46.72 14.74
C HIS A 645 36.72 47.04 13.38
N ALA A 646 37.29 46.51 12.31
CA ALA A 646 36.74 46.45 10.97
C ALA A 646 36.82 45.01 10.42
N LEU A 647 36.18 44.73 9.28
CA LEU A 647 36.30 43.43 8.60
C LEU A 647 36.89 43.62 7.22
N SER A 648 38.07 43.05 6.99
CA SER A 648 38.64 42.93 5.66
C SER A 648 37.92 41.86 4.83
N LYS A 649 38.10 41.92 3.51
CA LYS A 649 37.47 40.96 2.59
C LYS A 649 37.99 39.54 2.81
N GLU A 650 39.24 39.42 3.24
CA GLU A 650 39.94 38.18 3.51
C GLU A 650 39.43 37.48 4.77
N GLU A 651 38.97 38.25 5.75
CA GLU A 651 38.40 37.75 7.01
C GLU A 651 36.99 37.18 6.88
N LEU A 652 36.27 37.56 5.83
CA LEU A 652 34.92 37.08 5.58
C LEU A 652 34.90 35.69 4.93
N PRO A 653 33.93 34.82 5.28
CA PRO A 653 33.72 33.55 4.61
C PRO A 653 33.30 33.75 3.15
N ASN A 654 33.67 32.79 2.27
CA ASN A 654 33.52 32.90 0.81
C ASN A 654 32.12 33.34 0.31
N ARG A 655 31.05 32.98 1.03
CA ARG A 655 29.67 33.38 0.69
C ARG A 655 29.38 34.88 0.91
N LEU A 656 30.12 35.54 1.80
CA LEU A 656 29.94 36.96 2.13
C LEU A 656 30.90 37.87 1.35
N ARG A 657 32.02 37.33 0.86
CA ARG A 657 32.99 38.09 0.03
C ARG A 657 32.38 38.68 -1.25
N SER A 658 31.36 38.04 -1.81
CA SER A 658 30.66 38.51 -3.01
C SER A 658 29.81 39.76 -2.76
N ARG A 659 29.42 40.03 -1.51
CA ARG A 659 28.64 41.20 -1.10
C ARG A 659 29.49 42.28 -0.45
N PHE A 660 30.79 42.04 -0.22
CA PHE A 660 31.71 42.99 0.41
C PHE A 660 31.60 44.40 -0.17
N ASN A 661 31.78 44.53 -1.49
CA ASN A 661 31.74 45.83 -2.17
C ASN A 661 30.33 46.47 -2.22
N GLN A 662 29.28 45.75 -1.82
CA GLN A 662 27.92 46.29 -1.69
C GLN A 662 27.66 46.85 -0.29
N VAL A 663 28.40 46.35 0.70
CA VAL A 663 28.29 46.72 2.11
C VAL A 663 29.31 47.80 2.48
N ASP A 664 30.50 47.78 1.85
CA ASP A 664 31.55 48.81 1.92
C ASP A 664 31.04 50.10 1.24
N SER A 665 30.33 50.90 2.02
CA SER A 665 29.57 52.05 1.53
C SER A 665 30.47 53.25 1.27
N ASP A 666 31.52 53.40 2.10
CA ASP A 666 32.52 54.45 1.96
C ASP A 666 33.69 54.06 1.04
N ARG A 667 33.76 52.78 0.62
CA ARG A 667 34.75 52.20 -0.30
C ARG A 667 36.18 52.25 0.23
N ASN A 668 36.33 52.20 1.55
CA ASN A 668 37.64 52.23 2.18
C ASN A 668 38.36 50.86 2.16
N GLY A 669 37.68 49.79 1.70
CA GLY A 669 38.22 48.44 1.59
C GLY A 669 38.11 47.61 2.87
N LEU A 670 37.38 48.09 3.87
CA LEU A 670 37.07 47.45 5.16
C LEU A 670 35.57 47.65 5.47
N LEU A 671 34.95 46.72 6.19
CA LEU A 671 33.57 46.92 6.66
C LEU A 671 33.57 47.33 8.12
N SER A 672 33.12 48.56 8.38
CA SER A 672 32.88 49.00 9.75
C SER A 672 31.66 48.30 10.37
N TYR A 673 31.59 48.27 11.70
CA TYR A 673 30.44 47.71 12.42
C TYR A 673 29.11 48.33 11.98
N GLU A 674 29.11 49.63 11.68
CA GLU A 674 27.94 50.40 11.26
C GLU A 674 27.48 50.00 9.85
N GLU A 675 28.40 49.85 8.90
CA GLU A 675 28.09 49.44 7.51
C GLU A 675 27.51 48.03 7.43
N VAL A 676 28.07 47.09 8.20
CA VAL A 676 27.52 45.72 8.26
C VAL A 676 26.13 45.73 8.90
N GLN A 677 25.92 46.57 9.92
CA GLN A 677 24.62 46.70 10.59
C GLN A 677 23.57 47.31 9.67
N GLU A 678 23.90 48.34 8.89
CA GLU A 678 23.00 48.98 7.94
C GLU A 678 22.61 48.07 6.77
N SER A 679 23.54 47.25 6.28
CA SER A 679 23.28 46.31 5.17
C SER A 679 22.29 45.19 5.48
N GLN A 680 22.01 44.91 6.77
CA GLN A 680 21.01 43.92 7.19
C GLN A 680 19.64 44.53 7.53
N ALA A 681 19.55 45.86 7.55
CA ALA A 681 18.28 46.58 7.70
C ALA A 681 17.56 46.80 6.35
N GLN A 682 18.26 46.58 5.23
CA GLN A 682 17.76 46.60 3.84
C GLN A 682 17.56 45.18 3.32
#